data_AF-A0A2P5IAP2-F1
#
_entry.id   AF-A0A2P5IAP2-F1
#
_cell.length_a   1.000
_cell.length_b   1.000
_cell.length_c   1.000
_cell.angle_alpha   90.00
_cell.angle_beta   90.00
_cell.angle_gamma   90.00
#
_symmetry.space_group_name_H-M   'P 1'
#
loop_
_entity.id
_entity.type
_entity.pdbx_description
1 polymer ?
#
loop_
_entity_poly.entity_id
_entity_poly.type
_entity_poly.pdbx_seq_one_letter_code
_entity_poly.pdbx_strand_id
1 'polypeptide(L)'
;MSLYNMPSGAPQSTHSLTSESPLALAPTIGDLSSADLFGSGTNDNGTGTGTANGHGHGHGHGPGHGSAHGSANGTVTPTSAAHDQGSQSAATGPAVPAACLACRSKHLKCDGQTPCTRCVASQSECVYVASRRGYKGPRRGTAQNPNKRHASSSPDAADVTSAAGPDSCPMLLGATTPAMTSAAFTPSAAGLGSDPNSPFLTAAASMNHLQVFRTTPFGTPISAIQHHAPLVPVPTIADKCLDSFYYHYYASHPFLLPKEYFFRHIRETGHKLDHLQAAMRYVGSLFMDVGPARASYLDEALRLTYSPSTPKDGFLVQTLMLLIVALDGSLQQDKARDLLTDCERIAVELGMNTRQFATMHGRGNPMLEESWRRTWWDLYVIDGMVAGVHRVTNFLLFDLAADVALPCEESEYLLGTIPQPPMHIEDFDDQVFSGEDRQFSSFAYRVAAIRNLGRMMRCGPILFPEDENLAKMEAHLTNWRLHLPPGKRDPVDKNCLHDEMMFQGHFITTACTIMLHQPHSQLDSSPARSVNSCAPYRAVPSGESYNIHTRHTVTAAADISKMITAPVGLTSHTHFFTCVITMSAIVQLSKWALYFLQDEDDLRQQIRLSIGALSKLSAVWKAADNAANQVRGVAREIYRAKKAQQINPAFWVAFTQEEMIQSLNADEAIISEIDSMLSQVSGAPVSVAGAPGALEH
;
A
#
# COMPACT_ATOMS: atom_id res chain seq x y z
N MET A 1 1.36 -10.42 -64.72
CA MET A 1 1.62 -9.56 -65.89
C MET A 1 0.65 -8.39 -65.78
N SER A 2 1.14 -7.15 -65.70
CA SER A 2 0.28 -5.96 -65.58
C SER A 2 -0.38 -5.63 -66.93
N LEU A 3 -1.50 -4.88 -66.92
CA LEU A 3 -1.61 -3.53 -67.51
C LEU A 3 -3.08 -3.06 -67.67
N TYR A 4 -3.43 -1.95 -67.00
CA TYR A 4 -4.19 -0.78 -67.51
C TYR A 4 -5.73 -0.77 -67.73
N ASN A 5 -6.27 0.45 -67.51
CA ASN A 5 -7.41 1.13 -68.14
C ASN A 5 -8.89 0.91 -67.73
N MET A 6 -9.32 1.73 -66.77
CA MET A 6 -10.45 2.71 -66.86
C MET A 6 -10.49 3.46 -68.22
N PRO A 7 -11.61 4.11 -68.69
CA PRO A 7 -12.32 5.16 -67.91
C PRO A 7 -13.79 5.57 -68.23
N SER A 8 -14.33 6.43 -67.34
CA SER A 8 -15.25 7.57 -67.56
C SER A 8 -16.71 7.40 -68.03
N GLY A 9 -17.62 8.15 -67.39
CA GLY A 9 -18.98 8.46 -67.88
C GLY A 9 -19.95 9.03 -66.83
N ALA A 10 -19.91 10.33 -66.55
CA ALA A 10 -20.86 11.05 -65.67
C ALA A 10 -21.88 11.88 -66.49
N PRO A 11 -23.03 12.29 -65.91
CA PRO A 11 -23.13 13.56 -65.16
C PRO A 11 -23.82 13.39 -63.78
N GLN A 12 -23.65 14.22 -62.74
CA GLN A 12 -23.84 15.69 -62.58
C GLN A 12 -25.29 16.19 -62.84
N SER A 13 -25.90 17.08 -62.03
CA SER A 13 -25.56 17.63 -60.69
C SER A 13 -26.73 18.49 -60.12
N THR A 14 -26.59 19.03 -58.89
CA THR A 14 -27.38 20.12 -58.24
C THR A 14 -28.81 19.80 -57.72
N HIS A 15 -29.35 20.43 -56.65
CA HIS A 15 -28.82 21.43 -55.68
C HIS A 15 -29.50 21.32 -54.28
N SER A 16 -28.81 21.78 -53.21
CA SER A 16 -29.24 22.38 -51.89
C SER A 16 -30.73 22.58 -51.55
N LEU A 17 -31.22 22.65 -50.29
CA LEU A 17 -30.73 22.69 -48.87
C LEU A 17 -31.96 22.28 -47.97
N THR A 18 -31.93 21.94 -46.67
CA THR A 18 -31.47 22.68 -45.46
C THR A 18 -31.19 21.73 -44.27
N SER A 19 -30.62 22.27 -43.18
CA SER A 19 -30.30 21.60 -41.91
C SER A 19 -31.44 21.55 -40.89
N GLU A 20 -31.42 20.59 -39.97
CA GLU A 20 -31.77 20.82 -38.55
C GLU A 20 -31.11 19.78 -37.62
N SER A 21 -31.06 20.05 -36.31
CA SER A 21 -30.47 19.15 -35.29
C SER A 21 -31.14 19.39 -33.93
N PRO A 22 -31.48 18.34 -33.14
CA PRO A 22 -32.17 18.50 -31.86
C PRO A 22 -31.21 18.91 -30.74
N LEU A 23 -31.66 19.82 -29.87
CA LEU A 23 -30.93 20.33 -28.71
C LEU A 23 -31.29 19.59 -27.41
N ALA A 24 -30.42 19.73 -26.41
CA ALA A 24 -30.65 19.25 -25.05
C ALA A 24 -31.65 20.14 -24.27
N LEU A 25 -32.16 19.61 -23.15
CA LEU A 25 -32.99 20.35 -22.19
C LEU A 25 -32.40 20.27 -20.78
N ALA A 26 -32.18 21.43 -20.17
CA ALA A 26 -31.94 21.63 -18.75
C ALA A 26 -32.76 22.86 -18.29
N PRO A 27 -33.41 22.84 -17.12
CA PRO A 27 -34.17 23.98 -16.61
C PRO A 27 -33.26 25.00 -15.90
N THR A 28 -33.56 26.29 -16.05
CA THR A 28 -32.80 27.41 -15.48
C THR A 28 -33.36 27.97 -14.18
N ILE A 29 -32.53 28.76 -13.50
CA ILE A 29 -32.77 29.43 -12.22
C ILE A 29 -33.76 30.60 -12.37
N GLY A 30 -34.47 30.94 -11.28
CA GLY A 30 -35.12 32.24 -11.09
C GLY A 30 -34.54 32.96 -9.87
N ASP A 31 -34.18 34.24 -10.03
CA ASP A 31 -33.58 35.07 -8.97
C ASP A 31 -34.59 35.57 -7.93
N LEU A 32 -34.11 35.77 -6.70
CA LEU A 32 -34.60 36.80 -5.78
C LEU A 32 -33.49 37.19 -4.79
N SER A 33 -33.33 38.49 -4.52
CA SER A 33 -32.25 39.03 -3.68
C SER A 33 -32.78 39.80 -2.48
N SER A 34 -32.08 39.73 -1.33
CA SER A 34 -31.68 40.88 -0.48
C SER A 34 -31.40 40.51 0.99
N ALA A 35 -30.33 41.13 1.52
CA ALA A 35 -30.13 41.66 2.89
C ALA A 35 -30.37 40.81 4.17
N ASP A 36 -29.30 40.73 4.97
CA ASP A 36 -29.20 41.01 6.42
C ASP A 36 -30.39 40.72 7.37
N LEU A 37 -30.12 39.94 8.43
CA LEU A 37 -30.15 40.47 9.82
C LEU A 37 -29.56 39.50 10.87
N PHE A 38 -28.89 40.07 11.88
CA PHE A 38 -28.62 39.42 13.17
C PHE A 38 -29.88 39.43 14.06
N GLY A 39 -30.07 38.43 14.92
CA GLY A 39 -31.12 38.51 15.96
C GLY A 39 -31.16 37.31 16.92
N SER A 40 -30.71 37.51 18.16
CA SER A 40 -31.01 36.60 19.29
C SER A 40 -32.37 36.94 19.90
N GLY A 41 -33.14 35.96 20.36
CA GLY A 41 -34.43 36.21 21.02
C GLY A 41 -35.00 35.01 21.77
N THR A 42 -35.00 35.08 23.10
CA THR A 42 -35.64 34.11 24.02
C THR A 42 -37.15 34.28 24.08
N ASN A 43 -37.90 33.22 24.44
CA ASN A 43 -38.67 33.19 25.70
C ASN A 43 -39.48 31.89 25.92
N ASP A 44 -39.80 31.64 27.18
CA ASP A 44 -40.56 30.48 27.68
C ASP A 44 -42.08 30.59 27.50
N ASN A 45 -42.72 29.42 27.31
CA ASN A 45 -43.83 28.87 28.12
C ASN A 45 -44.37 27.59 27.42
N GLY A 46 -44.95 26.60 28.10
CA GLY A 46 -45.22 26.46 29.54
C GLY A 46 -46.56 25.74 29.77
N THR A 47 -46.63 24.81 30.74
CA THR A 47 -47.77 23.92 31.09
C THR A 47 -48.11 22.80 30.08
N GLY A 48 -48.60 21.62 30.49
CA GLY A 48 -48.72 21.07 31.85
C GLY A 48 -49.68 19.85 31.98
N THR A 49 -49.52 19.06 33.07
CA THR A 49 -50.31 17.83 33.44
C THR A 49 -50.11 16.61 32.52
N GLY A 50 -50.28 15.33 32.89
CA GLY A 50 -50.67 14.59 34.12
C GLY A 50 -51.18 13.17 33.74
N THR A 51 -51.26 12.08 34.53
CA THR A 51 -50.92 11.68 35.93
C THR A 51 -50.73 10.14 35.94
N ALA A 52 -49.65 9.55 36.45
CA ALA A 52 -49.37 9.18 37.86
C ALA A 52 -50.33 8.13 38.52
N ASN A 53 -49.85 6.89 38.73
CA ASN A 53 -50.23 5.89 39.76
C ASN A 53 -49.43 4.56 39.52
N GLY A 54 -49.13 3.69 40.50
CA GLY A 54 -49.24 3.77 41.97
C GLY A 54 -49.48 2.39 42.65
N HIS A 55 -48.86 2.14 43.83
CA HIS A 55 -48.95 0.95 44.73
C HIS A 55 -48.08 -0.30 44.38
N GLY A 56 -47.55 -1.08 45.35
CA GLY A 56 -47.41 -0.85 46.81
C GLY A 56 -47.04 -2.08 47.69
N HIS A 57 -46.34 -1.83 48.82
CA HIS A 57 -46.05 -2.71 50.01
C HIS A 57 -45.03 -3.88 49.87
N GLY A 58 -44.29 -4.30 50.92
CA GLY A 58 -44.10 -3.72 52.27
C GLY A 58 -43.32 -4.60 53.29
N HIS A 59 -42.74 -3.97 54.34
CA HIS A 59 -42.09 -4.54 55.58
C HIS A 59 -40.81 -5.41 55.44
N GLY A 60 -39.87 -5.50 56.40
CA GLY A 60 -39.69 -4.81 57.70
C GLY A 60 -38.48 -5.30 58.55
N HIS A 61 -38.19 -4.63 59.68
CA HIS A 61 -37.23 -4.92 60.78
C HIS A 61 -35.69 -4.62 60.67
N GLY A 62 -35.16 -3.98 61.73
CA GLY A 62 -33.77 -4.05 62.25
C GLY A 62 -33.81 -4.59 63.71
N PRO A 63 -32.86 -4.32 64.67
CA PRO A 63 -31.65 -3.45 64.71
C PRO A 63 -30.34 -4.28 64.94
N GLY A 64 -29.16 -3.80 65.34
CA GLY A 64 -28.57 -2.44 65.51
C GLY A 64 -27.78 -2.23 66.84
N HIS A 65 -26.45 -1.99 66.76
CA HIS A 65 -25.48 -1.64 67.85
C HIS A 65 -24.22 -1.00 67.18
N GLY A 66 -23.39 -0.13 67.78
CA GLY A 66 -23.52 0.66 69.01
C GLY A 66 -22.20 1.11 69.68
N SER A 67 -21.65 2.30 69.32
CA SER A 67 -20.69 3.15 70.11
C SER A 67 -19.26 2.61 70.48
N ALA A 68 -18.27 3.36 71.02
CA ALA A 68 -17.78 4.75 70.82
C ALA A 68 -16.45 5.01 71.64
N HIS A 69 -15.64 6.04 71.31
CA HIS A 69 -14.45 6.59 72.04
C HIS A 69 -13.22 5.63 72.26
N GLY A 70 -11.98 6.10 72.55
CA GLY A 70 -11.35 7.44 72.48
C GLY A 70 -10.08 7.64 73.37
N SER A 71 -9.11 8.47 72.95
CA SER A 71 -7.96 9.04 73.75
C SER A 71 -6.83 8.09 74.23
N ALA A 72 -5.59 8.52 74.57
CA ALA A 72 -4.77 9.74 74.33
C ALA A 72 -3.28 9.55 74.76
N ASN A 73 -2.47 10.63 74.72
CA ASN A 73 -1.02 10.80 75.02
C ASN A 73 -0.05 10.40 73.88
N GLY A 74 1.09 11.06 73.63
CA GLY A 74 1.68 12.28 74.22
C GLY A 74 3.23 12.18 74.33
N THR A 75 4.08 13.22 74.40
CA THR A 75 3.95 14.70 74.24
C THR A 75 5.39 15.29 74.14
N VAL A 76 5.62 16.47 73.53
CA VAL A 76 6.49 17.62 73.97
C VAL A 76 6.97 18.53 72.80
N THR A 77 6.89 19.85 73.01
CA THR A 77 7.27 21.03 72.16
C THR A 77 8.55 21.72 72.73
N PRO A 78 9.25 22.73 72.11
CA PRO A 78 8.79 23.92 71.34
C PRO A 78 9.53 24.17 69.98
N THR A 79 9.18 25.09 69.07
CA THR A 79 8.32 26.30 68.94
C THR A 79 9.08 27.64 68.84
N SER A 80 9.07 28.24 67.64
CA SER A 80 9.15 29.68 67.29
C SER A 80 8.90 29.76 65.77
N ALA A 81 7.82 30.29 65.19
CA ALA A 81 7.11 31.57 65.37
C ALA A 81 7.98 32.79 64.97
N ALA A 82 7.52 33.74 64.14
CA ALA A 82 6.40 33.76 63.18
C ALA A 82 6.57 34.99 62.26
N HIS A 83 6.05 34.97 61.03
CA HIS A 83 5.41 36.16 60.43
C HIS A 83 4.57 35.83 59.18
N ASP A 84 3.48 36.58 59.01
CA ASP A 84 2.54 36.51 57.89
C ASP A 84 2.69 37.72 56.95
N GLN A 85 2.59 37.46 55.64
CA GLN A 85 2.17 38.39 54.57
C GLN A 85 2.17 37.66 53.22
N GLY A 86 1.03 37.63 52.54
CA GLY A 86 0.90 37.05 51.20
C GLY A 86 1.05 38.10 50.08
N SER A 87 1.69 37.73 48.98
CA SER A 87 1.60 38.47 47.72
C SER A 87 1.82 37.59 46.47
N GLN A 88 0.85 37.69 45.55
CA GLN A 88 1.00 37.66 44.09
C GLN A 88 1.67 36.45 43.40
N SER A 89 0.93 35.89 42.44
CA SER A 89 1.39 34.89 41.48
C SER A 89 2.53 35.41 40.58
N ALA A 90 3.70 34.79 40.67
CA ALA A 90 4.78 34.95 39.69
C ALA A 90 4.65 33.90 38.57
N ALA A 91 4.76 34.33 37.31
CA ALA A 91 4.52 33.48 36.15
C ALA A 91 5.56 32.34 36.00
N THR A 92 5.09 31.18 35.54
CA THR A 92 5.95 30.05 35.14
C THR A 92 6.77 30.44 33.91
N GLY A 93 8.02 30.82 34.11
CA GLY A 93 8.96 31.11 33.03
C GLY A 93 9.22 29.89 32.13
N PRO A 94 9.67 30.10 30.87
CA PRO A 94 9.88 29.02 29.91
C PRO A 94 10.89 27.99 30.42
N ALA A 95 10.61 26.71 30.16
CA ALA A 95 11.44 25.61 30.62
C ALA A 95 12.85 25.66 30.00
N VAL A 96 13.87 25.78 30.85
CA VAL A 96 15.27 25.93 30.42
C VAL A 96 15.75 24.61 29.77
N PRO A 97 16.22 24.60 28.52
CA PRO A 97 16.51 23.37 27.78
C PRO A 97 17.79 22.64 28.24
N ALA A 98 18.67 23.29 29.01
CA ALA A 98 19.83 22.65 29.64
C ALA A 98 20.28 23.41 30.90
N ALA A 99 20.72 22.69 31.94
CA ALA A 99 21.39 23.27 33.11
C ALA A 99 22.92 23.27 32.93
N CYS A 100 23.62 24.28 33.47
CA CYS A 100 25.08 24.33 33.46
C CYS A 100 25.70 23.19 34.29
N LEU A 101 26.97 22.86 34.02
CA LEU A 101 27.68 21.76 34.68
C LEU A 101 27.72 21.91 36.21
N ALA A 102 27.96 23.11 36.73
CA ALA A 102 28.07 23.36 38.17
C ALA A 102 26.72 23.26 38.92
N CYS A 103 25.59 23.60 38.28
CA CYS A 103 24.27 23.32 38.84
C CYS A 103 23.92 21.84 38.70
N ARG A 104 24.26 21.21 37.57
CA ARG A 104 23.99 19.79 37.29
C ARG A 104 24.72 18.86 38.24
N SER A 105 26.01 19.07 38.52
CA SER A 105 26.81 18.24 39.44
C SER A 105 26.35 18.35 40.90
N LYS A 106 25.71 19.45 41.28
CA LYS A 106 25.13 19.68 42.61
C LYS A 106 23.62 19.38 42.68
N HIS A 107 23.00 18.91 41.59
CA HIS A 107 21.55 18.71 41.45
C HIS A 107 20.68 19.94 41.80
N LEU A 108 21.16 21.15 41.50
CA LEU A 108 20.48 22.41 41.81
C LEU A 108 19.70 22.95 40.59
N LYS A 109 18.56 23.60 40.84
CA LYS A 109 17.81 24.33 39.79
C LYS A 109 18.67 25.47 39.21
N CYS A 110 18.71 25.51 37.88
CA CYS A 110 19.49 26.44 37.06
C CYS A 110 18.56 27.33 36.25
N ASP A 111 18.85 28.63 36.20
CA ASP A 111 18.05 29.70 35.58
C ASP A 111 18.35 29.93 34.08
N GLY A 112 19.29 29.17 33.49
CA GLY A 112 19.56 29.20 32.05
C GLY A 112 20.41 30.38 31.54
N GLN A 113 20.60 31.42 32.36
CA GLN A 113 21.48 32.55 32.04
C GLN A 113 22.95 32.13 32.00
N THR A 114 23.80 32.88 31.29
CA THR A 114 25.24 32.57 31.17
C THR A 114 26.08 33.81 31.51
N PRO A 115 26.77 33.85 32.67
CA PRO A 115 26.71 32.89 33.78
C PRO A 115 25.35 32.90 34.50
N CYS A 116 24.93 31.76 35.03
CA CYS A 116 23.63 31.63 35.71
C CYS A 116 23.69 32.25 37.11
N THR A 117 22.57 32.80 37.59
CA THR A 117 22.49 33.57 38.85
C THR A 117 23.04 32.78 40.03
N ARG A 118 22.79 31.46 40.08
CA ARG A 118 23.29 30.58 41.15
C ARG A 118 24.80 30.37 41.11
N CYS A 119 25.41 30.32 39.93
CA CYS A 119 26.86 30.20 39.76
C CYS A 119 27.57 31.52 40.10
N VAL A 120 26.99 32.66 39.75
CA VAL A 120 27.47 33.99 40.17
C VAL A 120 27.48 34.09 41.70
N ALA A 121 26.35 33.76 42.34
CA ALA A 121 26.21 33.83 43.80
C ALA A 121 27.12 32.87 44.59
N SER A 122 27.56 31.76 43.97
CA SER A 122 28.48 30.79 44.58
C SER A 122 29.91 30.82 44.01
N GLN A 123 30.25 31.88 43.25
CA GLN A 123 31.56 32.11 42.63
C GLN A 123 32.13 30.88 41.89
N SER A 124 31.25 30.10 41.25
CA SER A 124 31.61 28.84 40.58
C SER A 124 31.51 28.93 39.07
N GLU A 125 32.42 28.28 38.36
CA GLU A 125 32.50 28.32 36.90
C GLU A 125 31.21 27.83 36.22
N CYS A 126 30.58 28.69 35.41
CA CYS A 126 29.26 28.43 34.81
C CYS A 126 29.35 27.87 33.38
N VAL A 127 30.02 26.72 33.21
CA VAL A 127 30.17 26.09 31.90
C VAL A 127 28.86 25.40 31.47
N TYR A 128 28.38 25.71 30.27
CA TYR A 128 27.39 24.92 29.54
C TYR A 128 28.10 24.09 28.47
N VAL A 129 27.74 22.80 28.36
CA VAL A 129 28.29 21.90 27.33
C VAL A 129 27.13 21.30 26.54
N ALA A 130 27.23 21.35 25.21
CA ALA A 130 26.21 20.79 24.33
C ALA A 130 26.00 19.28 24.59
N SER A 131 24.74 18.87 24.69
CA SER A 131 24.39 17.44 24.84
C SER A 131 24.82 16.67 23.61
N ARG A 132 25.66 15.63 23.78
CA ARG A 132 26.04 14.71 22.70
C ARG A 132 24.90 13.76 22.28
N ARG A 133 23.78 13.72 23.01
CA ARG A 133 22.60 12.92 22.66
C ARG A 133 21.75 13.70 21.64
N GLY A 134 22.05 13.52 20.35
CA GLY A 134 21.31 14.14 19.23
C GLY A 134 22.10 15.08 18.31
N TYR A 135 23.43 14.99 18.26
CA TYR A 135 24.26 15.89 17.43
C TYR A 135 24.17 15.55 15.93
N LYS A 136 23.57 16.44 15.14
CA LYS A 136 23.75 16.51 13.67
C LYS A 136 24.89 17.50 13.34
N GLY A 137 25.60 17.23 12.25
CA GLY A 137 26.78 18.00 11.82
C GLY A 137 26.50 19.46 11.39
N PRO A 138 27.56 20.27 11.17
CA PRO A 138 27.43 21.73 11.13
C PRO A 138 26.84 22.30 9.83
N ARG A 139 25.95 23.30 9.96
CA ARG A 139 25.66 24.26 8.88
C ARG A 139 26.69 25.39 8.90
N ARG A 140 27.24 25.77 7.74
CA ARG A 140 28.22 26.87 7.64
C ARG A 140 27.56 28.25 7.74
N GLY A 141 27.79 28.91 8.88
CA GLY A 141 28.15 30.33 8.98
C GLY A 141 27.28 31.41 8.32
N THR A 142 26.46 32.08 9.13
CA THR A 142 26.14 33.50 8.92
C THR A 142 27.27 34.37 9.46
N ALA A 143 28.12 34.90 8.56
CA ALA A 143 29.11 35.92 8.92
C ALA A 143 28.47 37.32 8.88
N GLN A 144 28.58 38.10 9.97
CA GLN A 144 28.10 39.48 10.01
C GLN A 144 29.08 40.40 9.27
N ASN A 145 28.59 41.15 8.28
CA ASN A 145 29.35 42.19 7.59
C ASN A 145 29.05 43.56 8.22
N PRO A 146 30.05 44.31 8.75
CA PRO A 146 29.80 45.52 9.53
C PRO A 146 29.42 46.76 8.69
N ASN A 147 29.53 46.73 7.37
CA ASN A 147 29.22 47.89 6.52
C ASN A 147 27.75 47.93 6.07
N LYS A 148 26.89 48.58 6.87
CA LYS A 148 25.51 48.92 6.48
C LYS A 148 25.37 50.44 6.31
N ARG A 149 25.11 50.91 5.09
CA ARG A 149 24.57 52.25 4.81
C ARG A 149 23.14 52.14 4.27
N HIS A 150 22.36 53.20 4.44
CA HIS A 150 20.93 53.25 4.14
C HIS A 150 20.63 53.55 2.66
N ALA A 151 19.37 53.24 2.30
CA ALA A 151 18.47 54.03 1.44
C ALA A 151 18.03 53.44 0.08
N SER A 152 16.72 53.18 0.03
CA SER A 152 15.74 53.68 -0.97
C SER A 152 15.63 53.10 -2.39
N SER A 153 14.35 52.89 -2.74
CA SER A 153 13.72 53.00 -4.07
C SER A 153 13.75 51.80 -5.03
N SER A 154 12.56 51.44 -5.51
CA SER A 154 12.31 50.75 -6.77
C SER A 154 12.64 51.65 -7.97
N PRO A 155 12.66 51.09 -9.19
CA PRO A 155 11.74 51.60 -10.21
C PRO A 155 10.96 50.49 -10.95
N ASP A 156 9.98 50.91 -11.75
CA ASP A 156 8.97 50.07 -12.42
C ASP A 156 9.43 49.48 -13.78
N ALA A 157 8.52 48.73 -14.41
CA ALA A 157 8.76 47.89 -15.58
C ALA A 157 8.52 48.56 -16.95
N ALA A 158 9.22 48.07 -17.97
CA ALA A 158 8.91 48.12 -19.40
C ALA A 158 9.84 47.15 -20.15
N ASP A 159 9.58 46.64 -21.37
CA ASP A 159 8.32 46.29 -22.06
C ASP A 159 8.73 45.49 -23.32
N VAL A 160 8.15 44.31 -23.58
CA VAL A 160 8.31 43.58 -24.86
C VAL A 160 7.05 42.76 -25.18
N THR A 161 6.28 43.21 -26.17
CA THR A 161 5.09 42.53 -26.69
C THR A 161 5.38 41.59 -27.87
N SER A 162 4.83 40.36 -27.86
CA SER A 162 4.35 39.56 -29.02
C SER A 162 3.92 38.16 -28.52
N ALA A 163 2.65 37.75 -28.39
CA ALA A 163 1.48 37.73 -29.30
C ALA A 163 1.42 36.51 -30.24
N ALA A 164 0.68 35.44 -29.85
CA ALA A 164 -0.15 34.60 -30.73
C ALA A 164 -0.94 33.50 -29.96
N GLY A 165 -2.23 33.35 -30.28
CA GLY A 165 -2.96 32.06 -30.44
C GLY A 165 -3.13 31.07 -29.25
N PRO A 166 -4.37 30.74 -28.83
CA PRO A 166 -4.66 29.57 -28.01
C PRO A 166 -4.89 28.31 -28.86
N ASP A 167 -4.65 27.12 -28.30
CA ASP A 167 -5.36 25.91 -28.73
C ASP A 167 -5.40 24.82 -27.63
N SER A 168 -6.25 23.80 -27.81
CA SER A 168 -6.64 22.85 -26.75
C SER A 168 -6.04 21.42 -26.87
N CYS A 169 -6.36 20.57 -25.88
CA CYS A 169 -6.18 19.11 -25.83
C CYS A 169 -6.54 18.37 -27.15
N PRO A 170 -6.01 17.14 -27.44
CA PRO A 170 -5.89 16.02 -26.49
C PRO A 170 -4.70 15.03 -26.70
N MET A 171 -4.72 13.90 -25.97
CA MET A 171 -3.83 12.75 -26.19
C MET A 171 -4.27 11.87 -27.38
N LEU A 172 -3.33 11.16 -28.03
CA LEU A 172 -3.64 9.86 -28.66
C LEU A 172 -2.41 8.94 -28.90
N LEU A 173 -2.66 7.64 -28.74
CA LEU A 173 -2.04 6.43 -29.34
C LEU A 173 -0.58 6.39 -29.86
N GLY A 174 0.09 5.27 -29.56
CA GLY A 174 1.35 4.86 -30.16
C GLY A 174 1.60 3.34 -30.07
N ALA A 175 0.82 2.54 -30.81
CA ALA A 175 0.99 1.08 -30.88
C ALA A 175 1.66 0.67 -32.20
N THR A 176 2.63 -0.25 -32.13
CA THR A 176 3.32 -0.81 -33.31
C THR A 176 3.51 -2.32 -33.17
N THR A 177 3.03 -3.08 -34.15
CA THR A 177 3.33 -4.52 -34.30
C THR A 177 4.73 -4.73 -34.92
N PRO A 178 5.24 -5.97 -34.93
CA PRO A 178 5.28 -6.65 -36.23
C PRO A 178 4.99 -8.16 -36.21
N ALA A 179 4.47 -8.62 -37.36
CA ALA A 179 4.63 -9.90 -38.07
C ALA A 179 4.84 -11.23 -37.31
N MET A 180 4.07 -12.25 -37.74
CA MET A 180 4.25 -13.66 -37.39
C MET A 180 5.28 -14.35 -38.30
N THR A 181 5.93 -15.40 -37.80
CA THR A 181 6.40 -16.53 -38.62
C THR A 181 5.97 -17.84 -37.98
N SER A 182 5.61 -18.83 -38.79
CA SER A 182 5.06 -20.12 -38.34
C SER A 182 5.95 -21.29 -38.76
N ALA A 183 6.12 -22.24 -37.84
CA ALA A 183 6.66 -23.57 -38.12
C ALA A 183 5.99 -24.57 -37.18
N ALA A 184 5.56 -25.72 -37.71
CA ALA A 184 4.88 -26.76 -36.95
C ALA A 184 5.51 -28.12 -37.23
N PHE A 185 5.90 -28.85 -36.17
CA PHE A 185 6.29 -30.26 -36.25
C PHE A 185 5.99 -31.01 -34.94
N THR A 186 5.46 -32.22 -35.08
CA THR A 186 5.16 -33.26 -34.08
C THR A 186 5.10 -34.62 -34.83
N PRO A 187 5.00 -35.81 -34.20
CA PRO A 187 5.02 -36.15 -32.76
C PRO A 187 5.98 -37.33 -32.38
N SER A 188 5.93 -37.75 -31.10
CA SER A 188 6.35 -39.08 -30.57
C SER A 188 7.88 -39.36 -30.46
N ALA A 189 8.38 -40.20 -29.53
CA ALA A 189 7.74 -41.27 -28.75
C ALA A 189 8.28 -41.46 -27.30
N ALA A 190 7.81 -42.52 -26.63
CA ALA A 190 7.91 -42.84 -25.20
C ALA A 190 9.32 -43.12 -24.60
N GLY A 191 9.41 -43.07 -23.26
CA GLY A 191 10.49 -43.64 -22.44
C GLY A 191 10.18 -43.56 -20.93
N LEU A 192 10.47 -44.61 -20.16
CA LEU A 192 10.34 -44.63 -18.69
C LEU A 192 11.70 -44.40 -18.00
N GLY A 193 11.68 -43.84 -16.79
CA GLY A 193 12.84 -43.74 -15.89
C GLY A 193 12.43 -43.19 -14.53
N SER A 194 13.01 -43.71 -13.44
CA SER A 194 12.56 -43.44 -12.06
C SER A 194 13.73 -43.28 -11.08
N ASP A 195 13.59 -42.34 -10.15
CA ASP A 195 14.24 -42.32 -8.82
C ASP A 195 15.79 -42.20 -8.75
N PRO A 196 16.39 -41.91 -7.57
CA PRO A 196 15.91 -41.07 -6.45
C PRO A 196 16.99 -40.11 -5.87
N ASN A 197 16.68 -39.49 -4.73
CA ASN A 197 17.58 -38.95 -3.68
C ASN A 197 18.35 -37.64 -3.94
N SER A 198 17.92 -36.59 -3.22
CA SER A 198 18.80 -35.55 -2.69
C SER A 198 18.42 -35.26 -1.22
N PRO A 199 19.32 -35.50 -0.24
CA PRO A 199 19.05 -35.22 1.16
C PRO A 199 19.84 -34.00 1.68
N PHE A 200 19.14 -32.94 2.09
CA PHE A 200 19.25 -32.41 3.46
C PHE A 200 18.13 -31.40 3.77
N LEU A 201 17.64 -31.43 5.01
CA LEU A 201 16.67 -30.46 5.56
C LEU A 201 17.22 -29.88 6.86
N THR A 202 17.19 -28.55 7.00
CA THR A 202 17.11 -27.85 8.30
C THR A 202 16.79 -26.36 8.07
N ALA A 203 16.04 -25.66 8.91
CA ALA A 203 14.89 -26.03 9.74
C ALA A 203 14.24 -24.72 10.25
N ALA A 204 12.92 -24.56 10.10
CA ALA A 204 12.17 -23.47 10.71
C ALA A 204 10.79 -23.98 11.15
N ALA A 205 10.71 -24.37 12.42
CA ALA A 205 9.50 -24.80 13.13
C ALA A 205 9.28 -23.81 14.30
N SER A 206 8.08 -23.61 14.86
CA SER A 206 6.72 -24.01 14.49
C SER A 206 5.76 -23.29 15.45
N MET A 207 4.49 -23.12 15.07
CA MET A 207 3.38 -23.41 15.98
C MET A 207 2.18 -23.94 15.18
N ASN A 208 1.84 -25.21 15.38
CA ASN A 208 0.52 -25.73 15.05
C ASN A 208 0.22 -26.96 15.94
N HIS A 209 -1.00 -27.05 16.45
CA HIS A 209 -1.30 -27.89 17.61
C HIS A 209 -2.05 -29.17 17.22
N LEU A 210 -1.30 -30.24 16.92
CA LEU A 210 -1.86 -31.60 16.87
C LEU A 210 -0.86 -32.64 17.41
N GLN A 211 -1.17 -33.20 18.58
CA GLN A 211 -0.42 -34.32 19.17
C GLN A 211 -0.83 -35.63 18.48
N VAL A 212 0.12 -36.33 17.85
CA VAL A 212 -0.09 -37.66 17.27
C VAL A 212 0.99 -38.61 17.80
N PHE A 213 0.58 -39.83 18.17
CA PHE A 213 1.40 -40.77 18.92
C PHE A 213 2.69 -41.20 18.20
N ARG A 214 3.79 -41.24 18.96
CA ARG A 214 5.03 -41.94 18.57
C ARG A 214 4.92 -43.41 18.96
N THR A 215 5.08 -44.32 18.00
CA THR A 215 5.38 -45.74 18.25
C THR A 215 6.49 -46.22 17.32
N THR A 216 7.43 -47.00 17.87
CA THR A 216 8.63 -47.50 17.20
C THR A 216 8.40 -48.85 16.51
N PRO A 217 9.21 -49.22 15.49
CA PRO A 217 9.00 -50.47 14.76
C PRO A 217 9.53 -51.72 15.51
N PHE A 218 8.61 -52.67 15.70
CA PHE A 218 8.79 -54.14 15.69
C PHE A 218 9.69 -54.88 16.71
N GLY A 219 9.05 -55.86 17.35
CA GLY A 219 9.66 -57.10 17.83
C GLY A 219 8.60 -58.22 17.93
N THR A 220 8.83 -59.34 17.23
CA THR A 220 8.01 -60.59 17.17
C THR A 220 6.65 -60.56 16.44
N PRO A 221 6.22 -61.67 15.80
CA PRO A 221 4.94 -61.77 15.09
C PRO A 221 3.88 -62.63 15.81
N ILE A 222 2.62 -62.17 15.85
CA ILE A 222 1.44 -62.99 16.18
C ILE A 222 0.30 -62.63 15.22
N SER A 223 -0.42 -63.63 14.72
CA SER A 223 -1.47 -63.49 13.70
C SER A 223 -2.73 -62.79 14.22
N ALA A 224 -3.20 -61.74 13.53
CA ALA A 224 -4.52 -61.15 13.77
C ALA A 224 -5.16 -60.56 12.51
N ILE A 225 -6.37 -61.06 12.21
CA ILE A 225 -7.54 -60.38 11.62
C ILE A 225 -7.30 -59.25 10.59
N GLN A 226 -7.76 -59.44 9.36
CA GLN A 226 -7.95 -58.34 8.40
C GLN A 226 -9.00 -57.34 8.91
N HIS A 227 -8.54 -56.17 9.36
CA HIS A 227 -9.33 -54.95 9.33
C HIS A 227 -8.81 -54.08 8.20
N HIS A 228 -9.67 -53.82 7.21
CA HIS A 228 -9.36 -52.86 6.15
C HIS A 228 -9.34 -51.47 6.78
N ALA A 229 -8.14 -50.91 6.98
CA ALA A 229 -8.01 -49.50 7.32
C ALA A 229 -8.67 -48.65 6.22
N PRO A 230 -9.44 -47.60 6.56
CA PRO A 230 -10.08 -46.76 5.57
C PRO A 230 -9.01 -46.11 4.70
N LEU A 231 -9.13 -46.31 3.38
CA LEU A 231 -8.23 -45.71 2.39
C LEU A 231 -8.38 -44.18 2.45
N VAL A 232 -7.38 -43.50 2.98
CA VAL A 232 -7.32 -42.02 2.96
C VAL A 232 -7.23 -41.57 1.50
N PRO A 233 -8.17 -40.75 0.98
CA PRO A 233 -8.12 -40.30 -0.40
C PRO A 233 -6.84 -39.50 -0.66
N VAL A 234 -6.15 -39.81 -1.76
CA VAL A 234 -4.97 -39.04 -2.19
C VAL A 234 -5.45 -37.68 -2.71
N PRO A 235 -5.00 -36.54 -2.14
CA PRO A 235 -5.43 -35.21 -2.58
C PRO A 235 -5.11 -34.96 -4.06
N THR A 236 -6.11 -34.57 -4.84
CA THR A 236 -5.96 -34.30 -6.26
C THR A 236 -5.16 -33.00 -6.50
N ILE A 237 -4.73 -32.76 -7.74
CA ILE A 237 -4.11 -31.48 -8.12
C ILE A 237 -5.09 -30.32 -7.89
N ALA A 238 -6.39 -30.53 -8.13
CA ALA A 238 -7.42 -29.52 -7.91
C ALA A 238 -7.60 -29.18 -6.42
N ASP A 239 -7.49 -30.16 -5.52
CA ASP A 239 -7.54 -29.92 -4.07
C ASP A 239 -6.29 -29.16 -3.60
N LYS A 240 -5.10 -29.54 -4.10
CA LYS A 240 -3.84 -28.84 -3.81
C LYS A 240 -3.86 -27.39 -4.30
N CYS A 241 -4.52 -27.10 -5.44
CA CYS A 241 -4.72 -25.73 -5.90
C CYS A 241 -5.65 -24.95 -4.95
N LEU A 242 -6.73 -25.55 -4.44
CA LEU A 242 -7.62 -24.91 -3.45
C LEU A 242 -6.90 -24.67 -2.11
N ASP A 243 -6.05 -25.59 -1.68
CA ASP A 243 -5.20 -25.43 -0.49
C ASP A 243 -4.18 -24.30 -0.69
N SER A 244 -3.50 -24.29 -1.84
CA SER A 244 -2.55 -23.24 -2.27
C SER A 244 -3.20 -21.86 -2.31
N PHE A 245 -4.42 -21.74 -2.84
CA PHE A 245 -5.21 -20.52 -2.83
C PHE A 245 -5.43 -19.97 -1.41
N TYR A 246 -5.89 -20.82 -0.48
CA TYR A 246 -6.14 -20.41 0.90
C TYR A 246 -4.85 -20.12 1.70
N TYR A 247 -3.72 -20.72 1.31
CA TYR A 247 -2.42 -20.51 1.98
C TYR A 247 -1.65 -19.29 1.47
N HIS A 248 -1.68 -19.02 0.16
CA HIS A 248 -0.89 -17.94 -0.46
C HIS A 248 -1.68 -16.68 -0.83
N TYR A 249 -2.92 -16.82 -1.32
CA TYR A 249 -3.66 -15.69 -1.91
C TYR A 249 -4.69 -15.08 -0.96
N TYR A 250 -5.42 -15.92 -0.21
CA TYR A 250 -6.59 -15.50 0.56
C TYR A 250 -6.36 -14.30 1.50
N ALA A 251 -5.23 -14.27 2.20
CA ALA A 251 -4.89 -13.16 3.12
C ALA A 251 -4.71 -11.81 2.41
N SER A 252 -4.33 -11.81 1.13
CA SER A 252 -4.19 -10.59 0.32
C SER A 252 -5.52 -10.05 -0.21
N HIS A 253 -6.54 -10.90 -0.29
CA HIS A 253 -7.88 -10.56 -0.81
C HIS A 253 -8.97 -11.33 -0.04
N PRO A 254 -9.19 -11.03 1.26
CA PRO A 254 -9.96 -11.88 2.17
C PRO A 254 -11.48 -11.61 2.06
N PHE A 255 -12.02 -11.60 0.84
CA PHE A 255 -13.44 -11.33 0.58
C PHE A 255 -14.31 -12.60 0.52
N LEU A 256 -13.76 -13.74 0.10
CA LEU A 256 -14.45 -15.04 0.16
C LEU A 256 -14.66 -15.49 1.61
N LEU A 257 -15.60 -16.40 1.83
CA LEU A 257 -15.71 -17.14 3.09
C LEU A 257 -14.39 -17.87 3.44
N PRO A 258 -13.96 -17.90 4.71
CA PRO A 258 -12.83 -18.72 5.13
C PRO A 258 -13.11 -20.21 4.85
N LYS A 259 -12.06 -20.98 4.57
CA LYS A 259 -12.12 -22.34 3.99
C LYS A 259 -13.21 -23.26 4.57
N GLU A 260 -13.29 -23.39 5.90
CA GLU A 260 -14.31 -24.26 6.53
C GLU A 260 -15.73 -23.71 6.33
N TYR A 261 -15.93 -22.40 6.48
CA TYR A 261 -17.22 -21.76 6.25
C TYR A 261 -17.66 -21.84 4.77
N PHE A 262 -16.72 -21.78 3.82
CA PHE A 262 -16.99 -21.98 2.40
C PHE A 262 -17.49 -23.40 2.08
N PHE A 263 -16.75 -24.43 2.50
CA PHE A 263 -17.18 -25.81 2.28
C PHE A 263 -18.42 -26.19 3.10
N ARG A 264 -18.62 -25.58 4.28
CA ARG A 264 -19.86 -25.72 5.04
C ARG A 264 -21.06 -25.09 4.31
N HIS A 265 -20.92 -23.90 3.75
CA HIS A 265 -21.97 -23.26 2.96
C HIS A 265 -22.39 -24.10 1.74
N ILE A 266 -21.44 -24.66 0.99
CA ILE A 266 -21.72 -25.58 -0.13
C ILE A 266 -22.48 -26.83 0.36
N ARG A 267 -22.09 -27.38 1.52
CA ARG A 267 -22.70 -28.57 2.12
C ARG A 267 -24.13 -28.32 2.62
N GLU A 268 -24.38 -27.15 3.20
CA GLU A 268 -25.66 -26.76 3.80
C GLU A 268 -26.69 -26.29 2.75
N THR A 269 -26.24 -25.62 1.69
CA THR A 269 -27.13 -25.11 0.62
C THR A 269 -27.28 -26.05 -0.56
N GLY A 270 -26.33 -26.96 -0.77
CA GLY A 270 -26.20 -27.75 -2.00
C GLY A 270 -25.73 -26.93 -3.22
N HIS A 271 -25.52 -25.62 -3.10
CA HIS A 271 -25.04 -24.78 -4.20
C HIS A 271 -23.54 -24.99 -4.38
N LYS A 272 -23.14 -25.57 -5.52
CA LYS A 272 -21.75 -26.00 -5.74
C LYS A 272 -20.76 -24.86 -5.98
N LEU A 273 -21.20 -23.71 -6.48
CA LEU A 273 -20.32 -22.57 -6.81
C LEU A 273 -19.18 -22.98 -7.77
N ASP A 274 -19.48 -23.80 -8.78
CA ASP A 274 -18.46 -24.41 -9.66
C ASP A 274 -17.58 -23.37 -10.37
N HIS A 275 -18.15 -22.22 -10.76
CA HIS A 275 -17.42 -21.07 -11.33
C HIS A 275 -16.39 -20.49 -10.36
N LEU A 276 -16.77 -20.28 -9.10
CA LEU A 276 -15.90 -19.72 -8.06
C LEU A 276 -14.81 -20.73 -7.67
N GLN A 277 -15.15 -22.02 -7.55
CA GLN A 277 -14.15 -23.08 -7.32
C GLN A 277 -13.14 -23.18 -8.48
N ALA A 278 -13.57 -23.01 -9.74
CA ALA A 278 -12.67 -23.00 -10.89
C ALA A 278 -11.70 -21.80 -10.84
N ALA A 279 -12.20 -20.60 -10.53
CA ALA A 279 -11.34 -19.41 -10.34
C ALA A 279 -10.36 -19.60 -9.18
N MET A 280 -10.80 -20.11 -8.02
CA MET A 280 -9.92 -20.42 -6.88
C MET A 280 -8.83 -21.43 -7.25
N ARG A 281 -9.16 -22.47 -8.04
CA ARG A 281 -8.16 -23.44 -8.57
C ARG A 281 -7.16 -22.77 -9.50
N TYR A 282 -7.62 -21.93 -10.42
CA TYR A 282 -6.72 -21.19 -11.32
C TYR A 282 -5.75 -20.30 -10.52
N VAL A 283 -6.26 -19.46 -9.60
CA VAL A 283 -5.44 -18.58 -8.75
C VAL A 283 -4.44 -19.39 -7.92
N GLY A 284 -4.90 -20.45 -7.23
CA GLY A 284 -4.02 -21.31 -6.44
C GLY A 284 -2.95 -22.04 -7.26
N SER A 285 -3.21 -22.32 -8.53
CA SER A 285 -2.24 -22.92 -9.45
C SER A 285 -1.14 -21.97 -9.93
N LEU A 286 -1.18 -20.68 -9.57
CA LEU A 286 -0.09 -19.73 -9.85
C LEU A 286 1.10 -19.91 -8.89
N PHE A 287 0.87 -20.40 -7.67
CA PHE A 287 1.89 -20.50 -6.61
C PHE A 287 2.61 -21.86 -6.56
N MET A 288 2.22 -22.80 -7.42
CA MET A 288 2.75 -24.17 -7.47
C MET A 288 2.82 -24.66 -8.90
N ASP A 289 3.73 -25.59 -9.23
CA ASP A 289 3.72 -26.18 -10.57
C ASP A 289 2.65 -27.26 -10.74
N VAL A 290 1.88 -27.12 -11.81
CA VAL A 290 0.85 -28.06 -12.28
C VAL A 290 0.95 -28.30 -13.79
N GLY A 291 2.03 -27.82 -14.43
CA GLY A 291 2.25 -27.90 -15.88
C GLY A 291 1.07 -27.34 -16.69
N PRO A 292 0.52 -28.10 -17.65
CA PRO A 292 -0.52 -27.62 -18.55
C PRO A 292 -1.89 -27.42 -17.89
N ALA A 293 -2.16 -28.05 -16.73
CA ALA A 293 -3.48 -27.99 -16.07
C ALA A 293 -3.91 -26.55 -15.69
N ARG A 294 -2.92 -25.65 -15.48
CA ARG A 294 -3.12 -24.22 -15.22
C ARG A 294 -3.94 -23.52 -16.31
N ALA A 295 -3.73 -23.89 -17.58
CA ALA A 295 -4.50 -23.34 -18.69
C ALA A 295 -5.96 -23.82 -18.62
N SER A 296 -6.16 -25.13 -18.41
CA SER A 296 -7.49 -25.73 -18.30
C SER A 296 -8.32 -25.15 -17.15
N TYR A 297 -7.70 -24.81 -16.01
CA TYR A 297 -8.41 -24.12 -14.91
C TYR A 297 -8.85 -22.69 -15.28
N LEU A 298 -8.03 -21.95 -16.05
CA LEU A 298 -8.42 -20.63 -16.55
C LEU A 298 -9.55 -20.72 -17.58
N ASP A 299 -9.42 -21.63 -18.55
CA ASP A 299 -10.42 -21.85 -19.59
C ASP A 299 -11.76 -22.31 -18.99
N GLU A 300 -11.73 -23.17 -17.98
CA GLU A 300 -12.92 -23.58 -17.22
C GLU A 300 -13.55 -22.41 -16.45
N ALA A 301 -12.76 -21.61 -15.72
CA ALA A 301 -13.25 -20.48 -14.95
C ALA A 301 -13.91 -19.41 -15.86
N LEU A 302 -13.27 -19.06 -16.98
CA LEU A 302 -13.82 -18.12 -17.96
C LEU A 302 -15.11 -18.67 -18.61
N ARG A 303 -15.11 -19.95 -19.03
CA ARG A 303 -16.29 -20.61 -19.61
C ARG A 303 -17.48 -20.66 -18.64
N LEU A 304 -17.23 -20.88 -17.36
CA LEU A 304 -18.27 -20.90 -16.33
C LEU A 304 -18.75 -19.48 -15.97
N THR A 305 -17.86 -18.50 -15.93
CA THR A 305 -18.19 -17.07 -15.69
C THR A 305 -19.22 -16.54 -16.69
N TYR A 306 -19.04 -16.85 -17.98
CA TYR A 306 -19.96 -16.44 -19.06
C TYR A 306 -21.03 -17.49 -19.42
N SER A 307 -21.27 -18.49 -18.56
CA SER A 307 -22.27 -19.52 -18.84
C SER A 307 -23.70 -19.02 -18.58
N PRO A 308 -24.67 -19.23 -19.48
CA PRO A 308 -26.07 -18.85 -19.26
C PRO A 308 -26.75 -19.54 -18.07
N SER A 309 -26.14 -20.61 -17.51
CA SER A 309 -26.62 -21.29 -16.30
C SER A 309 -26.03 -20.72 -15.01
N THR A 310 -25.05 -19.83 -15.08
CA THR A 310 -24.42 -19.22 -13.89
C THR A 310 -25.29 -18.07 -13.39
N PRO A 311 -25.69 -18.05 -12.11
CA PRO A 311 -26.43 -16.93 -11.54
C PRO A 311 -25.62 -15.63 -11.61
N LYS A 312 -26.27 -14.52 -11.98
CA LYS A 312 -25.76 -13.18 -11.66
C LYS A 312 -26.02 -12.93 -10.17
N ASP A 313 -25.04 -13.24 -9.33
CA ASP A 313 -25.09 -13.00 -7.88
C ASP A 313 -23.72 -12.57 -7.32
N GLY A 314 -23.64 -12.38 -6.00
CA GLY A 314 -22.40 -11.98 -5.33
C GLY A 314 -21.25 -12.98 -5.50
N PHE A 315 -21.51 -14.28 -5.69
CA PHE A 315 -20.46 -15.27 -5.96
C PHE A 315 -19.91 -15.14 -7.38
N LEU A 316 -20.70 -14.70 -8.36
CA LEU A 316 -20.18 -14.33 -9.68
C LEU A 316 -19.27 -13.10 -9.58
N VAL A 317 -19.64 -12.07 -8.80
CA VAL A 317 -18.77 -10.91 -8.52
C VAL A 317 -17.45 -11.36 -7.88
N GLN A 318 -17.50 -12.21 -6.85
CA GLN A 318 -16.30 -12.83 -6.25
C GLN A 318 -15.44 -13.60 -7.27
N THR A 319 -16.07 -14.29 -8.23
CA THR A 319 -15.37 -15.04 -9.29
C THR A 319 -14.63 -14.10 -10.24
N LEU A 320 -15.29 -13.01 -10.67
CA LEU A 320 -14.70 -11.99 -11.52
C LEU A 320 -13.50 -11.31 -10.83
N MET A 321 -13.62 -10.93 -9.57
CA MET A 321 -12.54 -10.31 -8.78
C MET A 321 -11.28 -11.19 -8.71
N LEU A 322 -11.43 -12.50 -8.51
CA LEU A 322 -10.30 -13.45 -8.55
C LEU A 322 -9.63 -13.50 -9.92
N LEU A 323 -10.41 -13.46 -11.00
CA LEU A 323 -9.87 -13.50 -12.36
C LEU A 323 -9.19 -12.19 -12.76
N ILE A 324 -9.72 -11.03 -12.36
CA ILE A 324 -9.16 -9.69 -12.65
C ILE A 324 -7.73 -9.58 -12.15
N VAL A 325 -7.50 -9.79 -10.84
CA VAL A 325 -6.16 -9.66 -10.22
C VAL A 325 -5.18 -10.69 -10.78
N ALA A 326 -5.64 -11.92 -11.00
CA ALA A 326 -4.79 -13.00 -11.53
C ALA A 326 -4.41 -12.81 -13.00
N LEU A 327 -5.31 -12.25 -13.83
CA LEU A 327 -5.05 -11.97 -15.23
C LEU A 327 -4.16 -10.74 -15.43
N ASP A 328 -4.37 -9.68 -14.64
CA ASP A 328 -3.51 -8.49 -14.63
C ASP A 328 -2.06 -8.87 -14.24
N GLY A 329 -1.88 -9.59 -13.13
CA GLY A 329 -0.57 -10.14 -12.73
C GLY A 329 0.03 -11.17 -13.69
N SER A 330 -0.79 -11.71 -14.60
CA SER A 330 -0.38 -12.58 -15.71
C SER A 330 -0.11 -11.84 -17.03
N LEU A 331 -0.10 -10.50 -17.03
CA LEU A 331 0.02 -9.63 -18.22
C LEU A 331 -1.10 -9.81 -19.27
N GLN A 332 -2.31 -10.17 -18.83
CA GLN A 332 -3.54 -10.22 -19.65
C GLN A 332 -4.46 -9.04 -19.31
N GLN A 333 -3.88 -7.83 -19.26
CA GLN A 333 -4.50 -6.63 -18.70
C GLN A 333 -5.76 -6.18 -19.45
N ASP A 334 -5.85 -6.40 -20.76
CA ASP A 334 -7.07 -6.11 -21.53
C ASP A 334 -8.26 -6.95 -21.04
N LYS A 335 -8.07 -8.27 -20.91
CA LYS A 335 -9.10 -9.17 -20.35
C LYS A 335 -9.45 -8.81 -18.91
N ALA A 336 -8.47 -8.40 -18.10
CA ALA A 336 -8.71 -7.97 -16.73
C ALA A 336 -9.57 -6.71 -16.67
N ARG A 337 -9.38 -5.75 -17.59
CA ARG A 337 -10.21 -4.56 -17.77
C ARG A 337 -11.62 -4.87 -18.27
N ASP A 338 -11.76 -5.80 -19.22
CA ASP A 338 -13.07 -6.26 -19.72
C ASP A 338 -13.87 -6.90 -18.57
N LEU A 339 -13.24 -7.81 -17.82
CA LEU A 339 -13.82 -8.46 -16.64
C LEU A 339 -14.14 -7.48 -15.51
N LEU A 340 -13.31 -6.45 -15.30
CA LEU A 340 -13.58 -5.38 -14.31
C LEU A 340 -14.82 -4.57 -14.70
N THR A 341 -14.94 -4.20 -15.97
CA THR A 341 -16.13 -3.50 -16.51
C THR A 341 -17.40 -4.33 -16.35
N ASP A 342 -17.32 -5.66 -16.52
CA ASP A 342 -18.42 -6.57 -16.21
C ASP A 342 -18.70 -6.70 -14.70
N CYS A 343 -17.66 -6.72 -13.88
CA CYS A 343 -17.73 -6.90 -12.43
C CYS A 343 -18.37 -5.70 -11.72
N GLU A 344 -17.89 -4.49 -12.02
CA GLU A 344 -18.45 -3.22 -11.53
C GLU A 344 -19.93 -3.11 -11.88
N ARG A 345 -20.27 -3.36 -13.14
CA ARG A 345 -21.66 -3.30 -13.63
C ARG A 345 -22.55 -4.32 -12.90
N ILE A 346 -22.12 -5.57 -12.74
CA ILE A 346 -22.90 -6.60 -12.05
C ILE A 346 -23.02 -6.28 -10.54
N ALA A 347 -21.97 -5.80 -9.88
CA ALA A 347 -22.02 -5.40 -8.48
C ALA A 347 -23.01 -4.25 -8.23
N VAL A 348 -23.09 -3.28 -9.14
CA VAL A 348 -24.05 -2.17 -9.07
C VAL A 348 -25.46 -2.59 -9.51
N GLU A 349 -25.61 -3.44 -10.54
CA GLU A 349 -26.90 -4.07 -10.92
C GLU A 349 -27.53 -4.84 -9.74
N LEU A 350 -26.70 -5.46 -8.90
CA LEU A 350 -27.10 -6.18 -7.68
C LEU A 350 -27.33 -5.27 -6.46
N GLY A 351 -26.94 -3.99 -6.52
CA GLY A 351 -26.98 -3.08 -5.37
C GLY A 351 -25.99 -3.45 -4.26
N MET A 352 -24.84 -4.06 -4.58
CA MET A 352 -23.82 -4.45 -3.59
C MET A 352 -23.21 -3.26 -2.83
N ASN A 353 -23.36 -2.05 -3.36
CA ASN A 353 -23.03 -0.78 -2.71
C ASN A 353 -24.06 -0.36 -1.63
N THR A 354 -25.10 -1.15 -1.36
CA THR A 354 -26.15 -0.81 -0.39
C THR A 354 -26.05 -1.59 0.93
N ARG A 355 -26.36 -0.93 2.04
CA ARG A 355 -26.38 -1.50 3.40
C ARG A 355 -27.30 -2.73 3.53
N GLN A 356 -28.40 -2.77 2.77
CA GLN A 356 -29.38 -3.85 2.83
C GLN A 356 -28.90 -5.11 2.10
N PHE A 357 -28.03 -4.99 1.08
CA PHE A 357 -27.57 -6.14 0.28
C PHE A 357 -26.97 -7.24 1.16
N ALA A 358 -26.05 -6.87 2.05
CA ALA A 358 -25.37 -7.82 2.92
C ALA A 358 -26.37 -8.67 3.71
N THR A 359 -27.33 -8.06 4.40
CA THR A 359 -28.36 -8.76 5.20
C THR A 359 -29.33 -9.57 4.33
N MET A 360 -29.82 -9.02 3.22
CA MET A 360 -30.78 -9.71 2.33
C MET A 360 -30.17 -10.98 1.70
N HIS A 361 -28.91 -10.91 1.26
CA HIS A 361 -28.22 -12.01 0.59
C HIS A 361 -27.42 -12.90 1.55
N GLY A 362 -27.12 -12.43 2.77
CA GLY A 362 -26.54 -13.22 3.86
C GLY A 362 -27.58 -14.02 4.66
N ARG A 363 -28.85 -13.59 4.66
CA ARG A 363 -30.01 -14.32 5.21
C ARG A 363 -29.87 -14.69 6.69
N GLY A 364 -29.25 -13.81 7.50
CA GLY A 364 -29.04 -14.06 8.93
C GLY A 364 -27.84 -14.97 9.24
N ASN A 365 -26.95 -15.21 8.27
CA ASN A 365 -25.65 -15.83 8.49
C ASN A 365 -24.56 -14.73 8.53
N PRO A 366 -24.07 -14.30 9.72
CA PRO A 366 -23.19 -13.14 9.84
C PRO A 366 -21.89 -13.26 9.03
N MET A 367 -21.41 -14.49 8.79
CA MET A 367 -20.23 -14.75 7.97
C MET A 367 -20.46 -14.48 6.49
N LEU A 368 -21.64 -14.78 5.99
CA LEU A 368 -22.00 -14.49 4.59
C LEU A 368 -22.28 -12.99 4.41
N GLU A 369 -22.90 -12.35 5.40
CA GLU A 369 -23.07 -10.89 5.44
C GLU A 369 -21.73 -10.14 5.47
N GLU A 370 -20.74 -10.66 6.21
CA GLU A 370 -19.37 -10.12 6.24
C GLU A 370 -18.62 -10.37 4.93
N SER A 371 -18.78 -11.57 4.34
CA SER A 371 -18.25 -11.86 3.00
C SER A 371 -18.79 -10.88 1.96
N TRP A 372 -20.06 -10.49 2.01
CA TRP A 372 -20.63 -9.47 1.11
C TRP A 372 -20.08 -8.07 1.34
N ARG A 373 -19.94 -7.60 2.60
CA ARG A 373 -19.29 -6.31 2.90
C ARG A 373 -17.85 -6.26 2.37
N ARG A 374 -17.09 -7.34 2.58
CA ARG A 374 -15.71 -7.48 2.09
C ARG A 374 -15.63 -7.57 0.56
N THR A 375 -16.62 -8.18 -0.10
CA THR A 375 -16.67 -8.25 -1.56
C THR A 375 -16.82 -6.85 -2.17
N TRP A 376 -17.71 -6.01 -1.63
CA TRP A 376 -17.82 -4.61 -2.06
C TRP A 376 -16.52 -3.83 -1.81
N TRP A 377 -16.00 -3.86 -0.57
CA TRP A 377 -14.84 -3.05 -0.21
C TRP A 377 -13.51 -3.52 -0.81
N ASP A 378 -13.34 -4.81 -1.14
CA ASP A 378 -12.17 -5.28 -1.89
C ASP A 378 -12.28 -4.93 -3.39
N LEU A 379 -13.48 -4.97 -3.98
CA LEU A 379 -13.72 -4.51 -5.36
C LEU A 379 -13.41 -3.02 -5.50
N TYR A 380 -13.82 -2.21 -4.53
CA TYR A 380 -13.50 -0.78 -4.43
C TYR A 380 -11.97 -0.53 -4.34
N VAL A 381 -11.22 -1.40 -3.66
CA VAL A 381 -9.74 -1.35 -3.66
C VAL A 381 -9.16 -1.79 -5.01
N ILE A 382 -9.71 -2.83 -5.65
CA ILE A 382 -9.23 -3.35 -6.95
C ILE A 382 -9.40 -2.30 -8.06
N ASP A 383 -10.58 -1.70 -8.23
CA ASP A 383 -10.79 -0.61 -9.19
C ASP A 383 -9.85 0.57 -8.88
N GLY A 384 -9.80 1.03 -7.61
CA GLY A 384 -8.90 2.11 -7.21
C GLY A 384 -7.41 1.86 -7.50
N MET A 385 -6.94 0.62 -7.44
CA MET A 385 -5.55 0.27 -7.78
C MET A 385 -5.31 0.19 -9.30
N VAL A 386 -6.21 -0.44 -10.06
CA VAL A 386 -6.15 -0.49 -11.53
C VAL A 386 -6.29 0.93 -12.13
N ALA A 387 -7.09 1.77 -11.50
CA ALA A 387 -7.30 3.14 -11.88
C ALA A 387 -6.14 4.06 -11.50
N GLY A 388 -5.82 4.17 -10.21
CA GLY A 388 -4.84 5.15 -9.73
C GLY A 388 -3.40 4.72 -9.94
N VAL A 389 -3.08 3.46 -9.61
CA VAL A 389 -1.71 2.95 -9.70
C VAL A 389 -1.40 2.43 -11.11
N HIS A 390 -2.33 1.75 -11.80
CA HIS A 390 -2.07 1.27 -13.17
C HIS A 390 -2.49 2.28 -14.26
N ARG A 391 -3.33 3.27 -13.97
CA ARG A 391 -3.80 4.30 -14.92
C ARG A 391 -4.51 3.72 -16.16
N VAL A 392 -5.19 2.60 -15.94
CA VAL A 392 -5.93 1.83 -16.97
C VAL A 392 -7.43 2.20 -17.01
N THR A 393 -7.98 2.64 -15.88
CA THR A 393 -9.38 3.06 -15.67
C THR A 393 -9.46 4.37 -14.86
N ASN A 394 -10.66 4.89 -14.62
CA ASN A 394 -10.89 6.19 -13.96
C ASN A 394 -11.33 6.09 -12.48
N PHE A 395 -11.34 4.90 -11.87
CA PHE A 395 -11.90 4.63 -10.53
C PHE A 395 -13.41 4.89 -10.53
N LEU A 396 -14.18 4.06 -11.26
CA LEU A 396 -15.62 4.25 -11.43
C LEU A 396 -16.36 4.21 -10.10
N LEU A 397 -15.97 3.31 -9.20
CA LEU A 397 -16.67 3.10 -7.94
C LEU A 397 -16.43 4.22 -6.91
N PHE A 398 -15.48 5.13 -7.15
CA PHE A 398 -15.19 6.24 -6.24
C PHE A 398 -16.32 7.28 -6.17
N ASP A 399 -16.98 7.57 -7.29
CA ASP A 399 -18.05 8.58 -7.37
C ASP A 399 -19.43 8.01 -6.99
N LEU A 400 -19.53 6.71 -6.74
CA LEU A 400 -20.79 6.04 -6.38
C LEU A 400 -21.05 6.14 -4.87
N ALA A 401 -22.25 6.58 -4.49
CA ALA A 401 -22.70 6.52 -3.10
C ALA A 401 -22.80 5.07 -2.61
N ALA A 402 -22.22 4.78 -1.45
CA ALA A 402 -22.25 3.46 -0.83
C ALA A 402 -22.38 3.58 0.69
N ASP A 403 -23.43 2.98 1.28
CA ASP A 403 -23.69 2.91 2.72
C ASP A 403 -23.34 1.53 3.32
N VAL A 404 -22.52 0.76 2.61
CA VAL A 404 -22.00 -0.55 3.04
C VAL A 404 -21.12 -0.39 4.26
N ALA A 405 -21.49 -1.05 5.36
CA ALA A 405 -20.64 -1.15 6.55
C ALA A 405 -19.22 -1.64 6.23
N LEU A 406 -18.24 -1.09 6.96
CA LEU A 406 -16.83 -1.43 6.89
C LEU A 406 -16.59 -2.87 7.42
N PRO A 407 -15.63 -3.62 6.86
CA PRO A 407 -15.32 -4.97 7.32
C PRO A 407 -14.74 -5.03 8.73
N CYS A 408 -14.94 -6.16 9.41
CA CYS A 408 -14.34 -6.46 10.71
C CYS A 408 -12.85 -6.82 10.60
N GLU A 409 -12.16 -7.06 11.72
CA GLU A 409 -10.77 -7.52 11.71
C GLU A 409 -10.63 -8.93 11.13
N GLU A 410 -9.49 -9.25 10.50
CA GLU A 410 -9.26 -10.58 9.91
C GLU A 410 -9.39 -11.72 10.95
N SER A 411 -8.96 -11.48 12.20
CA SER A 411 -9.13 -12.46 13.27
C SER A 411 -10.59 -12.69 13.67
N GLU A 412 -11.43 -11.64 13.64
CA GLU A 412 -12.87 -11.75 13.89
C GLU A 412 -13.57 -12.53 12.77
N TYR A 413 -13.21 -12.26 11.51
CA TYR A 413 -13.74 -12.97 10.36
C TYR A 413 -13.31 -14.45 10.32
N LEU A 414 -12.02 -14.75 10.53
CA LEU A 414 -11.50 -16.12 10.54
C LEU A 414 -12.08 -16.97 11.67
N LEU A 415 -12.32 -16.38 12.85
CA LEU A 415 -12.96 -17.06 13.99
C LEU A 415 -14.49 -17.14 13.85
N GLY A 416 -15.10 -16.24 13.10
CA GLY A 416 -16.56 -16.11 12.94
C GLY A 416 -17.25 -15.28 14.03
N THR A 417 -16.49 -14.48 14.78
CA THR A 417 -16.97 -13.61 15.85
C THR A 417 -17.26 -12.20 15.32
N ILE A 418 -18.19 -12.10 14.37
CA ILE A 418 -18.48 -10.84 13.66
C ILE A 418 -19.05 -9.78 14.63
N PRO A 419 -18.41 -8.61 14.78
CA PRO A 419 -18.83 -7.59 15.75
C PRO A 419 -20.17 -6.94 15.38
N GLN A 420 -20.93 -6.54 16.41
CA GLN A 420 -22.25 -5.91 16.28
C GLN A 420 -22.37 -4.72 17.24
N PRO A 421 -22.94 -3.57 16.82
CA PRO A 421 -23.28 -3.24 15.43
C PRO A 421 -22.01 -3.09 14.57
N PRO A 422 -22.09 -3.32 13.25
CA PRO A 422 -20.99 -3.02 12.35
C PRO A 422 -20.76 -1.50 12.25
N MET A 423 -19.56 -1.09 11.86
CA MET A 423 -19.20 0.32 11.66
C MET A 423 -19.34 0.72 10.19
N HIS A 424 -19.46 2.01 9.90
CA HIS A 424 -19.70 2.58 8.57
C HIS A 424 -18.65 3.65 8.27
N ILE A 425 -18.69 4.24 7.07
CA ILE A 425 -17.65 5.20 6.65
C ILE A 425 -17.83 6.57 7.34
N GLU A 426 -19.06 6.88 7.75
CA GLU A 426 -19.45 8.02 8.58
C GLU A 426 -18.82 7.89 9.97
N ASP A 427 -19.01 6.72 10.63
CA ASP A 427 -18.42 6.41 11.94
C ASP A 427 -16.88 6.61 11.93
N PHE A 428 -16.23 6.31 10.79
CA PHE A 428 -14.79 6.48 10.60
C PHE A 428 -14.39 7.94 10.40
N ASP A 429 -15.08 8.67 9.52
CA ASP A 429 -14.75 10.07 9.24
C ASP A 429 -15.06 11.00 10.44
N ASP A 430 -16.04 10.64 11.29
CA ASP A 430 -16.40 11.36 12.52
C ASP A 430 -15.63 10.92 13.79
N GLN A 431 -14.76 9.90 13.73
CA GLN A 431 -14.12 9.27 14.91
C GLN A 431 -13.41 10.29 15.84
N VAL A 432 -12.79 11.33 15.27
CA VAL A 432 -12.06 12.37 16.02
C VAL A 432 -13.00 13.29 16.83
N PHE A 433 -14.28 13.34 16.46
CA PHE A 433 -15.29 14.23 17.04
C PHE A 433 -16.31 13.48 17.92
N SER A 434 -16.57 12.20 17.66
CA SER A 434 -17.53 11.39 18.44
C SER A 434 -17.08 11.13 19.88
N GLY A 435 -15.77 11.06 20.13
CA GLY A 435 -15.20 10.70 21.43
C GLY A 435 -15.26 9.20 21.75
N GLU A 436 -15.63 8.35 20.79
CA GLU A 436 -15.65 6.90 20.96
C GLU A 436 -14.25 6.28 20.78
N ASP A 437 -13.74 5.58 21.79
CA ASP A 437 -12.47 4.80 21.70
C ASP A 437 -12.64 3.45 20.96
N ARG A 438 -13.61 3.38 20.03
CA ARG A 438 -13.82 2.19 19.19
C ARG A 438 -12.78 2.21 18.06
N GLN A 439 -11.93 1.19 18.02
CA GLN A 439 -10.89 1.07 17.01
C GLN A 439 -11.42 0.39 15.74
N PHE A 440 -11.00 0.91 14.59
CA PHE A 440 -11.35 0.39 13.28
C PHE A 440 -10.43 -0.76 12.85
N SER A 441 -10.92 -1.61 11.95
CA SER A 441 -10.17 -2.74 11.42
C SER A 441 -9.03 -2.30 10.48
N SER A 442 -8.06 -3.17 10.26
CA SER A 442 -7.03 -2.95 9.22
C SER A 442 -7.63 -2.79 7.83
N PHE A 443 -8.75 -3.48 7.56
CA PHE A 443 -9.48 -3.34 6.30
C PHE A 443 -10.08 -1.92 6.17
N ALA A 444 -10.66 -1.36 7.24
CA ALA A 444 -11.14 0.01 7.25
C ALA A 444 -10.03 1.04 6.99
N TYR A 445 -8.84 0.87 7.58
CA TYR A 445 -7.70 1.73 7.29
C TYR A 445 -7.18 1.56 5.84
N ARG A 446 -7.25 0.37 5.25
CA ARG A 446 -6.98 0.11 3.81
C ARG A 446 -8.00 0.81 2.90
N VAL A 447 -9.28 0.78 3.25
CA VAL A 447 -10.34 1.55 2.57
C VAL A 447 -10.10 3.06 2.68
N ALA A 448 -9.70 3.57 3.85
CA ALA A 448 -9.35 4.98 4.02
C ALA A 448 -8.11 5.38 3.18
N ALA A 449 -7.14 4.48 3.00
CA ALA A 449 -5.98 4.71 2.13
C ALA A 449 -6.38 4.81 0.64
N ILE A 450 -7.23 3.89 0.13
CA ILE A 450 -7.68 3.96 -1.27
C ILE A 450 -8.65 5.12 -1.53
N ARG A 451 -9.46 5.53 -0.53
CA ARG A 451 -10.24 6.79 -0.60
C ARG A 451 -9.34 8.01 -0.80
N ASN A 452 -8.13 8.04 -0.23
CA ASN A 452 -7.17 9.12 -0.49
C ASN A 452 -6.58 9.07 -1.92
N LEU A 453 -6.38 7.88 -2.50
CA LEU A 453 -6.00 7.75 -3.92
C LEU A 453 -7.12 8.29 -4.83
N GLY A 454 -8.37 7.95 -4.56
CA GLY A 454 -9.52 8.47 -5.32
C GLY A 454 -9.70 9.99 -5.19
N ARG A 455 -9.55 10.55 -3.97
CA ARG A 455 -9.50 12.01 -3.74
C ARG A 455 -8.42 12.70 -4.57
N MET A 456 -7.23 12.09 -4.70
CA MET A 456 -6.14 12.59 -5.54
C MET A 456 -6.47 12.46 -7.05
N MET A 457 -7.15 11.40 -7.47
CA MET A 457 -7.60 11.22 -8.87
C MET A 457 -8.74 12.17 -9.29
N ARG A 458 -9.55 12.67 -8.34
CA ARG A 458 -10.56 13.71 -8.57
C ARG A 458 -10.05 15.12 -8.29
N CYS A 459 -8.78 15.27 -7.97
CA CYS A 459 -8.17 16.57 -7.73
C CYS A 459 -7.94 17.34 -9.03
N GLY A 460 -7.92 18.67 -8.96
CA GLY A 460 -7.58 19.52 -10.10
C GLY A 460 -6.12 19.30 -10.58
N PRO A 461 -5.78 19.71 -11.81
CA PRO A 461 -4.42 19.57 -12.33
C PRO A 461 -3.45 20.41 -11.48
N ILE A 462 -2.58 19.73 -10.73
CA ILE A 462 -1.58 20.37 -9.85
C ILE A 462 -0.45 20.93 -10.74
N LEU A 463 -0.43 22.26 -10.92
CA LEU A 463 0.46 22.89 -11.90
C LEU A 463 1.85 23.22 -11.35
N PHE A 464 1.93 23.61 -10.08
CA PHE A 464 3.15 24.11 -9.42
C PHE A 464 3.25 23.62 -7.96
N PRO A 465 4.44 23.66 -7.33
CA PRO A 465 4.67 23.13 -5.98
C PRO A 465 3.78 23.73 -4.88
N GLU A 466 3.45 25.02 -4.99
CA GLU A 466 2.69 25.82 -4.02
C GLU A 466 1.16 25.73 -4.21
N ASP A 467 0.67 24.83 -5.05
CA ASP A 467 -0.76 24.65 -5.34
C ASP A 467 -1.52 24.14 -4.10
N GLU A 468 -2.64 24.78 -3.74
CA GLU A 468 -3.47 24.37 -2.60
C GLU A 468 -3.92 22.90 -2.69
N ASN A 469 -4.09 22.38 -3.91
CA ASN A 469 -4.50 21.00 -4.15
C ASN A 469 -3.42 20.00 -3.69
N LEU A 470 -2.14 20.34 -3.86
CA LEU A 470 -1.03 19.54 -3.34
C LEU A 470 -1.05 19.53 -1.81
N ALA A 471 -1.22 20.70 -1.18
CA ALA A 471 -1.31 20.82 0.27
C ALA A 471 -2.51 20.06 0.86
N LYS A 472 -3.68 20.09 0.19
CA LYS A 472 -4.88 19.33 0.58
C LYS A 472 -4.64 17.81 0.50
N MET A 473 -4.01 17.32 -0.56
CA MET A 473 -3.69 15.89 -0.69
C MET A 473 -2.60 15.44 0.30
N GLU A 474 -1.56 16.25 0.53
CA GLU A 474 -0.54 15.97 1.54
C GLU A 474 -1.13 15.93 2.97
N ALA A 475 -2.10 16.80 3.26
CA ALA A 475 -2.85 16.77 4.52
C ALA A 475 -3.68 15.48 4.67
N HIS A 476 -4.38 15.01 3.63
CA HIS A 476 -5.11 13.72 3.68
C HIS A 476 -4.19 12.52 3.95
N LEU A 477 -3.07 12.42 3.23
CA LEU A 477 -2.08 11.34 3.41
C LEU A 477 -1.42 11.40 4.79
N THR A 478 -1.19 12.61 5.32
CA THR A 478 -0.56 12.81 6.63
C THR A 478 -1.55 12.56 7.78
N ASN A 479 -2.81 12.97 7.64
CA ASN A 479 -3.86 12.66 8.60
C ASN A 479 -4.08 11.16 8.73
N TRP A 480 -4.09 10.41 7.62
CA TRP A 480 -4.16 8.94 7.67
C TRP A 480 -3.03 8.36 8.54
N ARG A 481 -1.76 8.75 8.27
CA ARG A 481 -0.58 8.29 9.02
C ARG A 481 -0.61 8.66 10.51
N LEU A 482 -1.03 9.88 10.85
CA LEU A 482 -1.01 10.38 12.23
C LEU A 482 -2.06 9.75 13.13
N HIS A 483 -3.25 9.45 12.61
CA HIS A 483 -4.37 8.90 13.37
C HIS A 483 -4.40 7.37 13.44
N LEU A 484 -3.40 6.67 12.86
CA LEU A 484 -3.26 5.23 13.06
C LEU A 484 -3.07 4.91 14.56
N PRO A 485 -3.89 4.02 15.16
CA PRO A 485 -3.69 3.55 16.51
C PRO A 485 -2.39 2.72 16.61
N PRO A 486 -1.77 2.58 17.79
CA PRO A 486 -0.42 2.02 17.91
C PRO A 486 -0.21 0.67 17.22
N GLY A 487 -1.18 -0.24 17.31
CA GLY A 487 -1.15 -1.57 16.70
C GLY A 487 -1.43 -1.64 15.19
N LYS A 488 -1.47 -0.49 14.49
CA LYS A 488 -1.62 -0.41 13.02
C LYS A 488 -0.49 0.39 12.34
N ARG A 489 0.44 0.96 13.12
CA ARG A 489 1.50 1.88 12.61
C ARG A 489 2.58 1.18 11.80
N ASP A 490 2.84 -0.09 12.08
CA ASP A 490 3.62 -1.00 11.26
C ASP A 490 2.67 -2.12 10.74
N PRO A 491 2.99 -2.82 9.64
CA PRO A 491 2.18 -3.90 9.07
C PRO A 491 2.31 -5.23 9.86
N VAL A 492 2.40 -5.13 11.19
CA VAL A 492 2.60 -6.26 12.11
C VAL A 492 1.63 -6.09 13.27
N ASP A 493 0.84 -7.12 13.54
CA ASP A 493 -0.22 -7.09 14.52
C ASP A 493 0.28 -7.21 15.98
N LYS A 494 -0.64 -7.10 16.94
CA LYS A 494 -0.39 -7.23 18.39
C LYS A 494 0.20 -8.59 18.82
N ASN A 495 0.18 -9.61 17.95
CA ASN A 495 0.71 -10.96 18.20
C ASN A 495 2.05 -11.20 17.46
N CYS A 496 2.63 -10.16 16.84
CA CYS A 496 3.77 -10.24 15.93
C CYS A 496 3.51 -11.05 14.64
N LEU A 497 2.25 -11.17 14.21
CA LEU A 497 1.86 -11.73 12.92
C LEU A 497 1.79 -10.63 11.86
N HIS A 498 1.88 -11.00 10.58
CA HIS A 498 1.77 -10.06 9.47
C HIS A 498 0.34 -9.56 9.28
N ASP A 499 0.16 -8.25 9.19
CA ASP A 499 -1.13 -7.60 8.90
C ASP A 499 -1.16 -7.16 7.43
N GLU A 500 -1.62 -8.06 6.56
CA GLU A 500 -1.66 -7.83 5.10
C GLU A 500 -2.60 -6.68 4.71
N MET A 501 -3.66 -6.42 5.49
CA MET A 501 -4.55 -5.29 5.22
C MET A 501 -3.87 -3.95 5.54
N MET A 502 -3.13 -3.85 6.66
CA MET A 502 -2.30 -2.68 6.92
C MET A 502 -1.11 -2.58 5.96
N PHE A 503 -0.48 -3.69 5.57
CA PHE A 503 0.57 -3.70 4.56
C PHE A 503 0.10 -3.04 3.25
N GLN A 504 -1.09 -3.41 2.77
CA GLN A 504 -1.68 -2.76 1.60
C GLN A 504 -2.03 -1.28 1.86
N GLY A 505 -2.64 -0.94 3.01
CA GLY A 505 -2.92 0.45 3.36
C GLY A 505 -1.68 1.36 3.40
N HIS A 506 -0.56 0.83 3.92
CA HIS A 506 0.74 1.50 3.93
C HIS A 506 1.30 1.66 2.52
N PHE A 507 1.35 0.61 1.69
CA PHE A 507 1.90 0.77 0.34
C PHE A 507 1.03 1.66 -0.56
N ILE A 508 -0.30 1.68 -0.37
CA ILE A 508 -1.22 2.58 -1.08
C ILE A 508 -0.90 4.05 -0.71
N THR A 509 -0.76 4.34 0.57
CA THR A 509 -0.43 5.69 1.06
C THR A 509 0.97 6.15 0.58
N THR A 510 1.93 5.24 0.52
CA THR A 510 3.29 5.52 0.04
C THR A 510 3.33 5.68 -1.48
N ALA A 511 2.57 4.88 -2.24
CA ALA A 511 2.36 5.07 -3.68
C ALA A 511 1.73 6.43 -4.00
N CYS A 512 0.70 6.84 -3.25
CA CYS A 512 0.11 8.18 -3.37
C CYS A 512 1.15 9.28 -3.10
N THR A 513 2.03 9.08 -2.11
CA THR A 513 3.11 10.02 -1.79
C THR A 513 4.12 10.14 -2.94
N ILE A 514 4.49 9.04 -3.61
CA ILE A 514 5.31 9.10 -4.84
C ILE A 514 4.57 9.85 -5.95
N MET A 515 3.32 9.45 -6.25
CA MET A 515 2.53 10.05 -7.33
C MET A 515 2.29 11.56 -7.16
N LEU A 516 2.10 12.03 -5.93
CA LEU A 516 1.86 13.44 -5.61
C LEU A 516 3.13 14.30 -5.76
N HIS A 517 4.28 13.84 -5.25
CA HIS A 517 5.49 14.65 -5.22
C HIS A 517 6.40 14.45 -6.45
N GLN A 518 6.37 13.30 -7.14
CA GLN A 518 7.23 13.03 -8.30
C GLN A 518 7.14 14.07 -9.43
N PRO A 519 5.95 14.57 -9.87
CA PRO A 519 5.83 15.57 -10.93
C PRO A 519 6.45 16.95 -10.63
N HIS A 520 6.82 17.19 -9.36
CA HIS A 520 7.43 18.40 -8.83
C HIS A 520 8.85 18.15 -8.26
N SER A 521 9.35 16.91 -8.34
CA SER A 521 10.71 16.55 -7.93
C SER A 521 11.75 16.93 -8.99
N GLN A 522 13.00 17.13 -8.59
CA GLN A 522 14.15 17.36 -9.48
C GLN A 522 14.87 16.05 -9.82
N LEU A 523 14.12 14.96 -9.95
CA LEU A 523 14.60 13.69 -10.46
C LEU A 523 14.20 13.58 -11.93
N ASP A 524 15.16 13.63 -12.85
CA ASP A 524 14.86 13.32 -14.24
C ASP A 524 14.51 11.84 -14.38
N SER A 525 13.31 11.59 -14.90
CA SER A 525 12.78 10.25 -15.16
C SER A 525 13.14 9.73 -16.56
N SER A 526 13.80 10.54 -17.41
CA SER A 526 14.23 10.13 -18.76
C SER A 526 15.10 8.86 -18.79
N PRO A 527 16.03 8.62 -17.83
CA PRO A 527 16.85 7.40 -17.83
C PRO A 527 16.04 6.14 -17.50
N ALA A 528 14.92 6.28 -16.79
CA ALA A 528 14.04 5.18 -16.41
C ALA A 528 12.85 4.97 -17.38
N ARG A 529 12.78 5.74 -18.47
CA ARG A 529 11.63 5.78 -19.40
C ARG A 529 11.33 4.46 -20.13
N SER A 530 12.31 3.54 -20.22
CA SER A 530 12.13 2.19 -20.76
C SER A 530 11.57 1.18 -19.74
N VAL A 531 11.44 1.56 -18.46
CA VAL A 531 10.54 0.87 -17.52
C VAL A 531 9.13 1.36 -17.80
N ASN A 532 8.32 0.52 -18.45
CA ASN A 532 6.92 0.81 -18.77
C ASN A 532 6.03 0.61 -17.52
N SER A 533 6.24 1.49 -16.54
CA SER A 533 5.38 1.63 -15.38
C SER A 533 4.51 2.87 -15.52
N CYS A 534 3.40 2.91 -14.79
CA CYS A 534 2.31 3.84 -14.99
C CYS A 534 2.56 5.23 -14.37
N ALA A 535 3.83 5.65 -14.29
CA ALA A 535 4.26 6.97 -13.85
C ALA A 535 4.45 7.92 -15.06
N PRO A 536 4.03 9.19 -14.98
CA PRO A 536 4.15 10.11 -16.11
C PRO A 536 5.57 10.64 -16.24
N TYR A 537 6.13 10.57 -17.45
CA TYR A 537 7.43 11.16 -17.76
C TYR A 537 7.35 12.70 -17.72
N ARG A 538 8.30 13.33 -17.00
CA ARG A 538 8.59 14.77 -17.10
C ARG A 538 10.09 14.97 -16.99
N ALA A 539 10.69 15.66 -17.96
CA ALA A 539 12.04 16.20 -17.82
C ALA A 539 11.99 17.37 -16.83
N VAL A 540 12.87 17.37 -15.82
CA VAL A 540 12.99 18.46 -14.85
C VAL A 540 14.46 18.89 -14.78
N PRO A 541 14.77 20.20 -14.85
CA PRO A 541 16.15 20.67 -14.70
C PRO A 541 16.73 20.31 -13.32
N SER A 542 17.86 19.60 -13.32
CA SER A 542 18.62 19.29 -12.11
C SER A 542 19.14 20.57 -11.45
N GLY A 543 18.63 20.89 -10.26
CA GLY A 543 19.10 22.03 -9.46
C GLY A 543 20.23 21.65 -8.50
N GLU A 544 21.00 22.65 -8.05
CA GLU A 544 22.15 22.46 -7.13
C GLU A 544 21.78 21.93 -5.72
N SER A 545 20.49 21.90 -5.37
CA SER A 545 20.01 21.25 -4.15
C SER A 545 18.61 20.68 -4.33
N TYR A 546 18.35 19.52 -3.72
CA TYR A 546 17.06 18.84 -3.79
C TYR A 546 15.96 19.60 -3.04
N ASN A 547 14.88 19.90 -3.76
CA ASN A 547 13.66 20.47 -3.20
C ASN A 547 12.89 19.47 -2.30
N ILE A 548 11.86 19.97 -1.62
CA ILE A 548 11.08 19.16 -0.66
C ILE A 548 10.40 17.96 -1.32
N HIS A 549 9.87 18.11 -2.55
CA HIS A 549 9.21 17.04 -3.29
C HIS A 549 10.17 15.89 -3.61
N THR A 550 11.41 16.21 -4.02
CA THR A 550 12.46 15.21 -4.23
C THR A 550 12.74 14.40 -2.97
N ARG A 551 12.79 15.07 -1.80
CA ARG A 551 12.92 14.36 -0.51
C ARG A 551 11.73 13.46 -0.23
N HIS A 552 10.49 13.91 -0.46
CA HIS A 552 9.28 13.12 -0.19
C HIS A 552 9.22 11.88 -1.10
N THR A 553 9.49 12.04 -2.39
CA THR A 553 9.56 10.94 -3.36
C THR A 553 10.66 9.93 -3.02
N VAL A 554 11.87 10.38 -2.66
CA VAL A 554 12.99 9.49 -2.28
C VAL A 554 12.74 8.79 -0.94
N THR A 555 12.16 9.46 0.06
CA THR A 555 11.79 8.83 1.33
C THR A 555 10.71 7.76 1.11
N ALA A 556 9.67 8.05 0.33
CA ALA A 556 8.62 7.08 0.01
C ALA A 556 9.16 5.83 -0.72
N ALA A 557 10.15 5.99 -1.61
CA ALA A 557 10.84 4.85 -2.23
C ALA A 557 11.69 4.06 -1.21
N ALA A 558 12.35 4.72 -0.26
CA ALA A 558 13.06 4.04 0.82
C ALA A 558 12.10 3.28 1.77
N ASP A 559 10.90 3.83 2.02
CA ASP A 559 9.86 3.16 2.81
C ASP A 559 9.33 1.90 2.11
N ILE A 560 9.16 1.92 0.77
CA ILE A 560 8.84 0.70 0.00
C ILE A 560 9.97 -0.33 0.10
N SER A 561 11.24 0.09 0.03
CA SER A 561 12.37 -0.80 0.30
C SER A 561 12.37 -1.36 1.73
N LYS A 562 11.98 -0.59 2.76
CA LYS A 562 11.74 -1.13 4.13
C LYS A 562 10.66 -2.21 4.10
N MET A 563 9.55 -1.99 3.39
CA MET A 563 8.45 -2.97 3.28
C MET A 563 8.88 -4.28 2.60
N ILE A 564 9.77 -4.24 1.61
CA ILE A 564 10.37 -5.46 1.00
C ILE A 564 11.14 -6.29 2.05
N THR A 565 11.74 -5.67 3.07
CA THR A 565 12.49 -6.36 4.13
C THR A 565 11.63 -6.93 5.26
N ALA A 566 10.29 -6.90 5.14
CA ALA A 566 9.40 -7.53 6.11
C ALA A 566 9.70 -9.06 6.24
N PRO A 567 9.55 -9.66 7.44
CA PRO A 567 9.90 -11.06 7.70
C PRO A 567 8.83 -12.04 7.19
N VAL A 568 8.39 -11.86 5.93
CA VAL A 568 7.21 -12.49 5.33
C VAL A 568 7.55 -12.96 3.93
N GLY A 569 6.94 -14.06 3.49
CA GLY A 569 7.15 -14.59 2.15
C GLY A 569 6.54 -13.67 1.08
N LEU A 570 7.39 -12.87 0.41
CA LEU A 570 6.98 -11.89 -0.62
C LEU A 570 5.94 -12.41 -1.62
N THR A 571 6.04 -13.69 -1.99
CA THR A 571 5.13 -14.38 -2.91
C THR A 571 3.67 -14.44 -2.45
N SER A 572 3.34 -14.15 -1.19
CA SER A 572 1.97 -14.17 -0.66
C SER A 572 1.28 -12.80 -0.65
N HIS A 573 1.97 -11.72 -1.04
CA HIS A 573 1.36 -10.39 -1.19
C HIS A 573 0.58 -10.29 -2.51
N THR A 574 -0.41 -9.40 -2.55
CA THR A 574 -1.18 -9.08 -3.77
C THR A 574 -0.28 -8.66 -4.93
N HIS A 575 -0.70 -8.97 -6.16
CA HIS A 575 0.04 -8.61 -7.36
C HIS A 575 0.41 -7.12 -7.40
N PHE A 576 -0.50 -6.24 -6.96
CA PHE A 576 -0.32 -4.78 -7.00
C PHE A 576 0.97 -4.28 -6.32
N PHE A 577 1.53 -5.00 -5.34
CA PHE A 577 2.79 -4.64 -4.72
C PHE A 577 3.96 -4.62 -5.73
N THR A 578 3.88 -5.44 -6.80
CA THR A 578 4.81 -5.41 -7.95
C THR A 578 4.94 -4.01 -8.55
N CYS A 579 3.80 -3.37 -8.81
CA CYS A 579 3.76 -2.04 -9.43
C CYS A 579 4.28 -0.96 -8.48
N VAL A 580 4.07 -1.12 -7.17
CA VAL A 580 4.62 -0.23 -6.14
C VAL A 580 6.14 -0.38 -5.99
N ILE A 581 6.67 -1.60 -6.00
CA ILE A 581 8.12 -1.83 -6.09
C ILE A 581 8.69 -1.22 -7.37
N THR A 582 7.97 -1.31 -8.50
CA THR A 582 8.41 -0.74 -9.78
C THR A 582 8.46 0.79 -9.75
N MET A 583 7.47 1.46 -9.15
CA MET A 583 7.52 2.91 -8.91
C MET A 583 8.71 3.29 -8.01
N SER A 584 8.96 2.54 -6.94
CA SER A 584 10.12 2.73 -6.07
C SER A 584 11.44 2.59 -6.85
N ALA A 585 11.56 1.55 -7.67
CA ALA A 585 12.74 1.29 -8.49
C ALA A 585 12.98 2.43 -9.51
N ILE A 586 11.93 2.99 -10.12
CA ILE A 586 12.04 4.16 -11.01
C ILE A 586 12.58 5.38 -10.27
N VAL A 587 12.10 5.67 -9.06
CA VAL A 587 12.64 6.76 -8.22
C VAL A 587 14.12 6.51 -7.89
N GLN A 588 14.47 5.30 -7.50
CA GLN A 588 15.85 4.91 -7.14
C GLN A 588 16.79 5.02 -8.34
N LEU A 589 16.38 4.56 -9.53
CA LEU A 589 17.13 4.68 -10.77
C LEU A 589 17.25 6.13 -11.25
N SER A 590 16.19 6.93 -11.13
CA SER A 590 16.18 8.36 -11.51
C SER A 590 17.12 9.16 -10.61
N LYS A 591 17.17 8.85 -9.29
CA LYS A 591 18.18 9.38 -8.38
C LYS A 591 19.59 8.91 -8.78
N TRP A 592 19.76 7.61 -9.08
CA TRP A 592 21.07 7.03 -9.39
C TRP A 592 21.66 7.51 -10.73
N ALA A 593 20.84 7.97 -11.67
CA ALA A 593 21.32 8.57 -12.92
C ALA A 593 22.03 9.93 -12.72
N LEU A 594 21.90 10.57 -11.56
CA LEU A 594 22.57 11.83 -11.24
C LEU A 594 24.07 11.61 -10.97
N TYR A 595 24.88 12.60 -11.38
CA TYR A 595 26.33 12.42 -11.55
C TYR A 595 27.20 12.67 -10.31
N PHE A 596 26.65 13.24 -9.24
CA PHE A 596 27.37 13.52 -7.99
C PHE A 596 26.49 13.20 -6.79
N LEU A 597 26.42 11.91 -6.42
CA LEU A 597 25.76 11.45 -5.21
C LEU A 597 26.79 11.20 -4.11
N GLN A 598 26.59 11.80 -2.95
CA GLN A 598 27.20 11.30 -1.72
C GLN A 598 26.42 10.06 -1.29
N ASP A 599 27.15 8.98 -0.99
CA ASP A 599 26.63 7.66 -0.63
C ASP A 599 25.75 7.01 -1.73
N GLU A 600 26.41 6.49 -2.77
CA GLU A 600 25.72 5.68 -3.79
C GLU A 600 25.43 4.24 -3.34
N ASP A 601 26.20 3.69 -2.38
CA ASP A 601 26.15 2.25 -2.08
C ASP A 601 24.83 1.84 -1.43
N ASP A 602 24.30 2.65 -0.51
CA ASP A 602 22.94 2.47 0.03
C ASP A 602 21.87 2.47 -1.09
N LEU A 603 22.03 3.34 -2.10
CA LEU A 603 21.10 3.43 -3.23
C LEU A 603 21.23 2.24 -4.18
N ARG A 604 22.46 1.77 -4.43
CA ARG A 604 22.75 0.55 -5.21
C ARG A 604 22.15 -0.68 -4.52
N GLN A 605 22.23 -0.78 -3.20
CA GLN A 605 21.56 -1.85 -2.44
C GLN A 605 20.04 -1.76 -2.50
N GLN A 606 19.44 -0.57 -2.46
CA GLN A 606 18.00 -0.40 -2.67
C GLN A 606 17.56 -0.87 -4.08
N ILE A 607 18.31 -0.53 -5.13
CA ILE A 607 18.04 -1.00 -6.51
C ILE A 607 18.15 -2.54 -6.60
N ARG A 608 19.21 -3.13 -6.03
CA ARG A 608 19.40 -4.59 -5.95
C ARG A 608 18.26 -5.28 -5.21
N LEU A 609 17.82 -4.72 -4.08
CA LEU A 609 16.69 -5.20 -3.29
C LEU A 609 15.38 -5.17 -4.09
N SER A 610 15.11 -4.08 -4.80
CA SER A 610 13.95 -3.95 -5.69
C SER A 610 13.97 -4.98 -6.83
N ILE A 611 15.12 -5.17 -7.49
CA ILE A 611 15.30 -6.21 -8.54
C ILE A 611 15.12 -7.61 -7.95
N GLY A 612 15.69 -7.88 -6.77
CA GLY A 612 15.58 -9.17 -6.07
C GLY A 612 14.14 -9.50 -5.67
N ALA A 613 13.38 -8.51 -5.17
CA ALA A 613 11.97 -8.66 -4.83
C ALA A 613 11.11 -8.97 -6.04
N LEU A 614 11.26 -8.22 -7.14
CA LEU A 614 10.56 -8.50 -8.40
C LEU A 614 10.95 -9.88 -8.96
N SER A 615 12.23 -10.26 -8.86
CA SER A 615 12.73 -11.60 -9.26
C SER A 615 12.31 -12.74 -8.31
N LYS A 616 11.74 -12.42 -7.14
CA LYS A 616 11.11 -13.40 -6.23
C LYS A 616 9.61 -13.50 -6.47
N LEU A 617 8.96 -12.38 -6.79
CA LEU A 617 7.55 -12.30 -7.20
C LEU A 617 7.29 -12.92 -8.58
N SER A 618 8.28 -12.93 -9.48
CA SER A 618 8.19 -13.50 -10.83
C SER A 618 7.89 -15.02 -10.85
N ALA A 619 8.14 -15.72 -9.73
CA ALA A 619 7.74 -17.12 -9.55
C ALA A 619 6.21 -17.33 -9.57
N VAL A 620 5.42 -16.26 -9.40
CA VAL A 620 3.94 -16.26 -9.43
C VAL A 620 3.43 -15.29 -10.51
N TRP A 621 3.95 -14.06 -10.53
CA TRP A 621 3.42 -12.96 -11.32
C TRP A 621 4.29 -12.66 -12.54
N LYS A 622 3.79 -12.92 -13.76
CA LYS A 622 4.50 -12.59 -15.02
C LYS A 622 4.81 -11.11 -15.15
N ALA A 623 3.94 -10.25 -14.63
CA ALA A 623 4.19 -8.81 -14.60
C ALA A 623 5.41 -8.43 -13.72
N ALA A 624 5.73 -9.23 -12.68
CA ALA A 624 6.95 -9.04 -11.89
C ALA A 624 8.22 -9.48 -12.62
N ASP A 625 8.16 -10.51 -13.48
CA ASP A 625 9.27 -10.86 -14.36
C ASP A 625 9.58 -9.72 -15.36
N ASN A 626 8.54 -9.23 -16.04
CA ASN A 626 8.65 -8.10 -16.97
C ASN A 626 9.24 -6.86 -16.28
N ALA A 627 8.72 -6.49 -15.10
CA ALA A 627 9.25 -5.39 -14.31
C ALA A 627 10.72 -5.62 -13.86
N ALA A 628 11.07 -6.82 -13.38
CA ALA A 628 12.44 -7.16 -13.00
C ALA A 628 13.40 -7.00 -14.19
N ASN A 629 13.00 -7.47 -15.37
CA ASN A 629 13.79 -7.41 -16.59
C ASN A 629 13.97 -5.97 -17.10
N GLN A 630 12.91 -5.14 -17.05
CA GLN A 630 12.99 -3.71 -17.40
C GLN A 630 13.89 -2.91 -16.44
N VAL A 631 13.67 -3.05 -15.12
CA VAL A 631 14.47 -2.37 -14.08
C VAL A 631 15.95 -2.77 -14.18
N ARG A 632 16.25 -4.06 -14.41
CA ARG A 632 17.61 -4.56 -14.63
C ARG A 632 18.22 -4.06 -15.95
N GLY A 633 17.39 -3.81 -16.97
CA GLY A 633 17.79 -3.18 -18.24
C GLY A 633 18.29 -1.76 -18.02
N VAL A 634 17.44 -0.89 -17.45
CA VAL A 634 17.81 0.50 -17.15
C VAL A 634 19.01 0.61 -16.21
N ALA A 635 19.10 -0.23 -15.18
CA ALA A 635 20.26 -0.25 -14.28
C ALA A 635 21.58 -0.45 -15.04
N ARG A 636 21.60 -1.31 -16.07
CA ARG A 636 22.77 -1.53 -16.93
C ARG A 636 23.05 -0.35 -17.86
N GLU A 637 22.03 0.35 -18.34
CA GLU A 637 22.17 1.52 -19.20
C GLU A 637 22.75 2.71 -18.43
N ILE A 638 22.22 3.01 -17.25
CA ILE A 638 22.75 4.03 -16.33
C ILE A 638 24.20 3.71 -15.93
N TYR A 639 24.47 2.46 -15.55
CA TYR A 639 25.82 2.00 -15.22
C TYR A 639 26.80 2.22 -16.38
N ARG A 640 26.43 1.80 -17.60
CA ARG A 640 27.28 1.94 -18.79
C ARG A 640 27.53 3.41 -19.12
N ALA A 641 26.54 4.28 -18.96
CA ALA A 641 26.70 5.72 -19.14
C ALA A 641 27.70 6.32 -18.13
N LYS A 642 27.59 5.97 -16.83
CA LYS A 642 28.56 6.39 -15.81
C LYS A 642 29.97 5.88 -16.09
N LYS A 643 30.13 4.58 -16.36
CA LYS A 643 31.43 3.97 -16.66
C LYS A 643 32.08 4.52 -17.94
N ALA A 644 31.30 4.88 -18.96
CA ALA A 644 31.81 5.56 -20.15
C ALA A 644 32.33 6.97 -19.86
N GLN A 645 31.74 7.69 -18.91
CA GLN A 645 32.20 9.02 -18.50
C GLN A 645 33.43 8.97 -17.58
N GLN A 646 33.55 7.95 -16.72
CA GLN A 646 34.75 7.68 -15.92
C GLN A 646 36.03 7.44 -16.77
N ILE A 647 35.91 7.13 -18.06
CA ILE A 647 37.05 7.04 -18.98
C ILE A 647 37.62 8.43 -19.32
N ASN A 648 36.82 9.50 -19.22
CA ASN A 648 37.26 10.86 -19.49
C ASN A 648 37.99 11.44 -18.27
N PRO A 649 39.28 11.83 -18.37
CA PRO A 649 40.01 12.44 -17.24
C PRO A 649 39.33 13.68 -16.66
N ALA A 650 38.53 14.42 -17.44
CA ALA A 650 37.79 15.58 -16.97
C ALA A 650 36.71 15.25 -15.92
N PHE A 651 36.17 14.02 -15.92
CA PHE A 651 35.21 13.56 -14.90
C PHE A 651 35.84 13.55 -13.50
N TRP A 652 37.10 13.12 -13.42
CA TRP A 652 37.83 12.94 -12.16
C TRP A 652 38.40 14.23 -11.54
N VAL A 653 38.37 15.36 -12.26
CA VAL A 653 38.96 16.64 -11.80
C VAL A 653 38.33 17.18 -10.50
N ALA A 654 37.09 16.78 -10.19
CA ALA A 654 36.37 17.18 -8.98
C ALA A 654 36.49 16.20 -7.80
N PHE A 655 37.12 15.03 -7.98
CA PHE A 655 37.18 13.95 -6.98
C PHE A 655 38.54 13.84 -6.30
N THR A 656 38.56 13.38 -5.06
CA THR A 656 39.79 12.91 -4.41
C THR A 656 40.20 11.53 -4.95
N GLN A 657 41.47 11.17 -4.75
CA GLN A 657 42.00 9.86 -5.12
C GLN A 657 41.29 8.71 -4.37
N GLU A 658 40.82 8.93 -3.15
CA GLU A 658 40.10 7.93 -2.36
C GLU A 658 38.68 7.70 -2.89
N GLU A 659 37.93 8.77 -3.19
CA GLU A 659 36.60 8.68 -3.80
C GLU A 659 36.65 8.02 -5.21
N MET A 660 37.70 8.32 -5.98
CA MET A 660 37.96 7.70 -7.29
C MET A 660 38.13 6.19 -7.18
N ILE A 661 38.97 5.73 -6.25
CA ILE A 661 39.22 4.29 -6.03
C ILE A 661 37.97 3.59 -5.48
N GLN A 662 37.22 4.24 -4.57
CA GLN A 662 35.97 3.70 -4.04
C GLN A 662 34.91 3.54 -5.14
N SER A 663 34.70 4.55 -5.98
CA SER A 663 33.75 4.48 -7.11
C SER A 663 34.07 3.33 -8.05
N LEU A 664 35.35 3.23 -8.49
CA LEU A 664 35.78 2.20 -9.44
C LEU A 664 35.62 0.78 -8.88
N ASN A 665 36.02 0.55 -7.62
CA ASN A 665 35.93 -0.76 -6.97
C ASN A 665 34.47 -1.21 -6.77
N ALA A 666 33.61 -0.30 -6.29
CA ALA A 666 32.20 -0.60 -6.09
C ALA A 666 31.48 -0.88 -7.42
N ASP A 667 31.81 -0.13 -8.47
CA ASP A 667 31.24 -0.32 -9.81
C ASP A 667 31.65 -1.66 -10.43
N GLU A 668 32.84 -2.20 -10.17
CA GLU A 668 33.26 -3.51 -10.72
C GLU A 668 32.53 -4.69 -10.06
N ALA A 669 32.37 -4.67 -8.73
CA ALA A 669 31.64 -5.71 -8.00
C ALA A 669 30.16 -5.84 -8.45
N ILE A 670 29.53 -4.73 -8.83
CA ILE A 670 28.12 -4.68 -9.25
C ILE A 670 27.86 -5.48 -10.54
N ILE A 671 28.76 -5.46 -11.54
CA ILE A 671 28.57 -6.30 -12.74
C ILE A 671 28.61 -7.78 -12.36
N SER A 672 29.67 -8.18 -11.64
CA SER A 672 29.89 -9.58 -11.24
C SER A 672 28.70 -10.14 -10.50
N GLU A 673 28.10 -9.35 -9.60
CA GLU A 673 26.93 -9.79 -8.83
C GLU A 673 25.60 -9.70 -9.61
N ILE A 674 25.38 -8.69 -10.47
CA ILE A 674 24.17 -8.65 -11.32
C ILE A 674 24.16 -9.84 -12.29
N ASP A 675 25.30 -10.19 -12.87
CA ASP A 675 25.41 -11.31 -13.79
C ASP A 675 25.50 -12.68 -13.06
N SER A 676 25.91 -12.70 -11.78
CA SER A 676 25.72 -13.84 -10.88
C SER A 676 24.25 -14.07 -10.50
N MET A 677 23.50 -12.99 -10.26
CA MET A 677 22.04 -13.08 -10.06
C MET A 677 21.31 -13.56 -11.32
N LEU A 678 21.83 -13.32 -12.53
CA LEU A 678 21.35 -14.00 -13.73
C LEU A 678 21.63 -15.50 -13.68
N SER A 679 22.89 -15.89 -13.39
CA SER A 679 23.31 -17.28 -13.49
C SER A 679 22.64 -18.18 -12.44
N GLN A 680 22.23 -17.65 -11.28
CA GLN A 680 21.41 -18.38 -10.31
C GLN A 680 19.94 -18.55 -10.72
N VAL A 681 19.39 -17.66 -11.57
CA VAL A 681 18.01 -17.76 -12.08
C VAL A 681 17.95 -18.59 -13.38
N SER A 682 18.99 -18.54 -14.21
CA SER A 682 19.12 -19.38 -15.41
C SER A 682 19.75 -20.76 -15.14
N GLY A 683 20.35 -20.96 -13.96
CA GLY A 683 21.24 -22.08 -13.64
C GLY A 683 20.58 -23.24 -12.91
N ALA A 684 19.54 -23.84 -13.48
CA ALA A 684 19.33 -25.27 -13.26
C ALA A 684 20.53 -26.00 -13.91
N PRO A 685 21.32 -26.81 -13.17
CA PRO A 685 22.66 -27.19 -13.61
C PRO A 685 22.64 -28.19 -14.78
N VAL A 686 23.04 -27.71 -15.96
CA VAL A 686 23.45 -28.58 -17.08
C VAL A 686 24.81 -29.20 -16.72
N SER A 687 24.81 -30.43 -16.24
CA SER A 687 26.01 -31.14 -15.81
C SER A 687 26.87 -31.60 -17.00
N VAL A 688 27.73 -30.71 -17.51
CA VAL A 688 28.75 -31.05 -18.52
C VAL A 688 29.89 -31.84 -17.87
N ALA A 689 29.67 -33.13 -17.66
CA ALA A 689 30.64 -34.06 -17.11
C ALA A 689 31.64 -34.52 -18.19
N GLY A 690 32.63 -33.67 -18.49
CA GLY A 690 33.81 -34.09 -19.25
C GLY A 690 34.71 -35.00 -18.41
N ALA A 691 34.80 -36.28 -18.75
CA ALA A 691 35.70 -37.22 -18.09
C ALA A 691 37.16 -37.04 -18.57
N PRO A 692 38.17 -37.08 -17.69
CA PRO A 692 39.57 -37.14 -18.10
C PRO A 692 39.91 -38.51 -18.68
N GLY A 693 40.80 -38.55 -19.67
CA GLY A 693 41.23 -39.80 -20.31
C GLY A 693 42.17 -40.63 -19.43
N ALA A 694 42.17 -41.94 -19.67
CA ALA A 694 43.17 -42.90 -19.20
C ALA A 694 43.69 -43.72 -20.39
N LEU A 695 44.90 -44.25 -20.28
CA LEU A 695 45.69 -44.82 -21.38
C LEU A 695 45.29 -46.25 -21.76
N GLU A 696 45.80 -46.67 -22.92
CA GLU A 696 45.67 -47.99 -23.53
C GLU A 696 46.13 -49.12 -22.60
N HIS A 697 45.25 -50.12 -22.35
CA HIS A 697 45.46 -51.48 -22.87
C HIS A 697 44.24 -52.41 -22.71
#